data_AF-A0AAX6MMY3-F1
#
_entry.id   AF-A0AAX6MMY3-F1
#
_cell.length_a   1.000
_cell.length_b   1.000
_cell.length_c   1.000
_cell.angle_alpha   90.00
_cell.angle_beta   90.00
_cell.angle_gamma   90.00
#
_symmetry.space_group_name_H-M   'P 1'
#
loop_
_entity.id
_entity.type
_entity.pdbx_description
1 polymer ?
#
loop_
_entity_poly.entity_id
_entity_poly.type
_entity_poly.pdbx_seq_one_letter_code
_entity_poly.pdbx_strand_id
1 'polypeptide(L)'
;MASSLRLIIEDGQFQDAHGRHVLLRGINVAGDAKLPSEPDVPSHVAQDFFDGDNVKFHSRPFRKEDAHIHFSRLKRFGYNTIRYVFTWEAIEAAGPGKYDEVWIQHTIEVLRAAKEYGFYIFMDPHQDVWSRYCGGSGAPMWTVYACGLNPQSFAATEAALVHNTYPEPDKFPKMIWSTNYVRLAAATIFTLFFAGRDFAPKCIIDGTNIQDYLQAHFIRACEHLAQRIHEAGDLENDVIFGWESLNEPNRGLIGHVDLSVIPKEQNLKKGTCPTFWQAILTGSGRACEVDTWDMGGLGPYKVGRALIDPHGEMAWLPEDYDESRYGWKRDPGWKLGECLWAQHGVWDPSQDTLLQKNYFEKHPTSGEKLDYHAFTNTYFMEFYRKYRDAIRAIHKDAIMLCQPPTLELPPSIKGTADDDPKMVYAPHYYDGITLMTKKWNRTWNVDVMGILRGRYWHPAFAIKVGETAIRNCFRDQLASMRKEGLDYMGNHPCVLTEFGIPYDMDDKYAYKTGDYSSQSAAMDANHFAVEGAAMEGYTLWLYSATNDHQRGDQWNGEDLSIFSVDDQTLPISSVPRTPDLNQSTSSLLKTATTGSRKEVEDETSVTPGNLKRTLTNPSISSSSPPSPNPELTNAPGYRAAEAYVRPAPIVTNGPIINYGFDLRNCNFTLEIDGKSAPSDFPTTVFLPEYHFPKEQCTVVVSSGKWEISTDDDERSWIQKLRWWHGEGKQTLKVTGLIRPHNALTGTAEEAGYLEQCQQSYGFDAKSCSVM
;
A
#
# COMPACT_ATOMS: atom_id res chain seq x y z
N MET A 1 14.20 -24.78 -18.36
CA MET A 1 12.79 -24.49 -18.70
C MET A 1 12.38 -23.34 -17.79
N ALA A 2 11.78 -22.27 -18.31
CA ALA A 2 11.32 -21.19 -17.44
C ALA A 2 10.27 -21.76 -16.47
N SER A 3 10.46 -21.54 -15.17
CA SER A 3 9.45 -21.87 -14.15
C SER A 3 8.17 -21.10 -14.50
N SER A 4 7.03 -21.79 -14.56
CA SER A 4 5.73 -21.11 -14.68
C SER A 4 5.44 -20.38 -13.37
N LEU A 5 5.07 -19.09 -13.41
CA LEU A 5 4.63 -18.33 -12.23
C LEU A 5 3.15 -18.62 -11.89
N ARG A 6 2.65 -19.81 -12.25
CA ARG A 6 1.27 -20.19 -11.98
C ARG A 6 1.07 -20.34 -10.47
N LEU A 7 0.21 -19.49 -9.93
CA LEU A 7 -0.24 -19.51 -8.54
C LEU A 7 -1.67 -20.08 -8.46
N ILE A 8 -1.92 -20.99 -7.52
CA ILE A 8 -3.20 -21.66 -7.30
C ILE A 8 -3.55 -21.57 -5.81
N ILE A 9 -4.84 -21.53 -5.47
CA ILE A 9 -5.32 -21.65 -4.10
C ILE A 9 -5.80 -23.07 -3.87
N GLU A 10 -5.26 -23.74 -2.87
CA GLU A 10 -5.65 -25.09 -2.44
C GLU A 10 -5.67 -25.12 -0.91
N ASP A 11 -6.80 -25.53 -0.33
CA ASP A 11 -7.03 -25.59 1.13
C ASP A 11 -6.68 -24.30 1.90
N GLY A 12 -7.00 -23.15 1.30
CA GLY A 12 -6.74 -21.84 1.92
C GLY A 12 -5.28 -21.38 1.84
N GLN A 13 -4.44 -22.04 1.02
CA GLN A 13 -3.02 -21.73 0.86
C GLN A 13 -2.66 -21.49 -0.59
N PHE A 14 -1.63 -20.68 -0.83
CA PHE A 14 -1.08 -20.52 -2.17
C PHE A 14 -0.12 -21.64 -2.53
N GLN A 15 -0.26 -22.20 -3.73
CA GLN A 15 0.63 -23.23 -4.26
C GLN A 15 1.15 -22.87 -5.65
N ASP A 16 2.37 -23.29 -5.94
CA ASP A 16 2.91 -23.27 -7.29
C ASP A 16 2.42 -24.46 -8.12
N ALA A 17 2.79 -24.49 -9.41
CA ALA A 17 2.46 -25.59 -10.31
C ALA A 17 2.99 -26.98 -9.89
N HIS A 18 3.86 -27.05 -8.88
CA HIS A 18 4.44 -28.28 -8.35
C HIS A 18 3.83 -28.69 -6.99
N GLY A 19 2.82 -27.96 -6.50
CA GLY A 19 2.17 -28.23 -5.22
C GLY A 19 3.01 -27.84 -4.00
N ARG A 20 4.00 -26.96 -4.18
CA ARG A 20 4.75 -26.35 -3.07
C ARG A 20 3.99 -25.12 -2.59
N HIS A 21 3.98 -24.92 -1.28
CA HIS A 21 3.36 -23.75 -0.67
C HIS A 21 4.22 -22.51 -0.98
N VAL A 22 3.59 -21.44 -1.46
CA VAL A 22 4.21 -20.15 -1.81
C VAL A 22 3.83 -19.12 -0.75
N LEU A 23 4.82 -18.49 -0.11
CA LEU A 23 4.56 -17.33 0.74
C LEU A 23 4.68 -16.05 -0.10
N LEU A 24 3.62 -15.24 -0.12
CA LEU A 24 3.64 -13.97 -0.86
C LEU A 24 4.26 -12.86 -0.01
N ARG A 25 5.57 -12.63 -0.19
CA ARG A 25 6.29 -11.53 0.44
C ARG A 25 6.41 -10.39 -0.55
N GLY A 26 5.59 -9.37 -0.40
CA GLY A 26 5.50 -8.32 -1.41
C GLY A 26 5.57 -6.89 -0.91
N ILE A 27 5.39 -5.99 -1.89
CA ILE A 27 5.49 -4.55 -1.75
C ILE A 27 4.55 -3.85 -2.73
N ASN A 28 4.07 -2.67 -2.35
CA ASN A 28 3.23 -1.81 -3.18
C ASN A 28 4.10 -1.03 -4.18
N VAL A 29 3.78 -1.13 -5.47
CA VAL A 29 4.52 -0.48 -6.57
C VAL A 29 3.53 0.23 -7.49
N ALA A 30 3.52 1.55 -7.59
CA ALA A 30 4.30 2.49 -6.78
C ALA A 30 3.46 3.69 -6.37
N GLY A 31 3.92 4.42 -5.35
CA GLY A 31 3.26 5.62 -4.86
C GLY A 31 3.19 6.71 -5.93
N ASP A 32 4.19 6.73 -6.82
CA ASP A 32 4.24 7.61 -7.99
C ASP A 32 2.97 7.51 -8.85
N ALA A 33 2.31 6.34 -8.89
CA ALA A 33 1.10 6.13 -9.68
C ALA A 33 -0.12 6.91 -9.17
N LYS A 34 -0.05 7.51 -7.98
CA LYS A 34 -1.10 8.38 -7.43
C LYS A 34 -1.19 9.74 -8.14
N LEU A 35 -0.14 10.14 -8.86
CA LEU A 35 0.02 11.47 -9.42
C LEU A 35 0.41 11.41 -10.91
N PRO A 36 -0.08 12.35 -11.74
CA PRO A 36 0.26 12.37 -13.16
C PRO A 36 1.76 12.62 -13.37
N SER A 37 2.30 12.11 -14.48
CA SER A 37 3.67 12.40 -14.90
C SER A 37 3.76 13.62 -15.82
N GLU A 38 2.69 13.95 -16.55
CA GLU A 38 2.67 15.08 -17.46
C GLU A 38 1.29 15.81 -17.42
N PRO A 39 1.26 17.11 -17.08
CA PRO A 39 2.32 17.81 -16.36
C PRO A 39 2.65 17.08 -15.03
N ASP A 40 3.89 17.19 -14.56
CA ASP A 40 4.28 16.65 -13.25
C ASP A 40 3.70 17.56 -12.16
N VAL A 41 2.55 17.16 -11.61
CA VAL A 41 1.79 17.93 -10.63
C VAL A 41 1.75 17.17 -9.30
N PRO A 42 2.82 17.25 -8.48
CA PRO A 42 2.79 16.71 -7.14
C PRO A 42 1.81 17.48 -6.25
N SER A 43 1.43 16.89 -5.12
CA SER A 43 0.36 17.41 -4.25
C SER A 43 0.58 18.83 -3.72
N HIS A 44 1.81 19.34 -3.75
CA HIS A 44 2.17 20.67 -3.25
C HIS A 44 2.25 21.74 -4.36
N VAL A 45 1.98 21.39 -5.62
CA VAL A 45 2.08 22.30 -6.77
C VAL A 45 0.69 22.69 -7.27
N ALA A 46 0.37 23.98 -7.22
CA ALA A 46 -0.94 24.49 -7.64
C ALA A 46 -1.09 24.65 -9.17
N GLN A 47 0.03 24.89 -9.86
CA GLN A 47 0.04 25.13 -11.31
C GLN A 47 -0.52 23.91 -12.05
N ASP A 48 -1.41 24.15 -13.01
CA ASP A 48 -2.07 23.15 -13.85
C ASP A 48 -2.90 22.09 -13.09
N PHE A 49 -3.10 22.26 -11.77
CA PHE A 49 -3.83 21.29 -10.95
C PHE A 49 -5.25 21.01 -11.47
N PHE A 50 -5.97 22.05 -11.90
CA PHE A 50 -7.34 21.94 -12.42
C PHE A 50 -7.42 21.58 -13.92
N ASP A 51 -6.29 21.38 -14.62
CA ASP A 51 -6.25 20.85 -15.99
C ASP A 51 -6.29 19.32 -16.00
N GLY A 52 -7.28 18.74 -15.31
CA GLY A 52 -7.39 17.31 -15.08
C GLY A 52 -7.69 16.45 -16.29
N ASP A 53 -8.29 17.03 -17.34
CA ASP A 53 -8.71 16.24 -18.51
C ASP A 53 -7.52 15.90 -19.42
N ASN A 54 -6.43 16.64 -19.29
CA ASN A 54 -5.27 16.56 -20.17
C ASN A 54 -4.05 15.89 -19.52
N VAL A 55 -4.16 15.48 -18.26
CA VAL A 55 -3.06 14.81 -17.57
C VAL A 55 -2.73 13.45 -18.21
N LYS A 56 -1.46 13.04 -18.07
CA LYS A 56 -0.93 11.76 -18.55
C LYS A 56 -0.16 11.08 -17.44
N PHE A 57 -0.26 9.76 -17.40
CA PHE A 57 0.45 8.87 -16.48
C PHE A 57 1.52 8.03 -17.21
N HIS A 58 1.91 8.43 -18.42
CA HIS A 58 2.72 7.62 -19.36
C HIS A 58 4.12 7.24 -18.87
N SER A 59 4.56 7.81 -17.76
CA SER A 59 5.81 7.44 -17.07
C SER A 59 5.58 6.91 -15.64
N ARG A 60 4.37 6.45 -15.31
CA ARG A 60 4.02 5.87 -13.99
C ARG A 60 3.77 4.36 -14.11
N PRO A 61 4.22 3.53 -13.14
CA PRO A 61 4.87 3.91 -11.87
C PRO A 61 6.29 4.46 -12.03
N PHE A 62 6.95 4.14 -13.14
CA PHE A 62 8.24 4.68 -13.56
C PHE A 62 8.41 4.37 -15.05
N ARG A 63 9.41 4.96 -15.70
CA ARG A 63 9.70 4.67 -17.11
C ARG A 63 10.06 3.20 -17.31
N LYS A 64 9.64 2.64 -18.44
CA LYS A 64 9.96 1.25 -18.82
C LYS A 64 11.46 1.01 -18.85
N GLU A 65 12.25 1.96 -19.34
CA GLU A 65 13.71 1.82 -19.44
C GLU A 65 14.36 1.66 -18.06
N ASP A 66 13.75 2.24 -17.03
CA ASP A 66 14.25 2.23 -15.65
C ASP A 66 13.69 1.05 -14.83
N ALA A 67 12.69 0.33 -15.36
CA ALA A 67 12.00 -0.76 -14.67
C ALA A 67 12.98 -1.85 -14.14
N HIS A 68 14.01 -2.17 -14.91
CA HIS A 68 15.02 -3.17 -14.53
C HIS A 68 15.81 -2.77 -13.26
N ILE A 69 16.03 -1.48 -13.04
CA ILE A 69 16.73 -0.94 -11.87
C ILE A 69 15.86 -1.19 -10.63
N HIS A 70 14.59 -0.82 -10.71
CA HIS A 70 13.64 -0.94 -9.60
C HIS A 70 13.34 -2.40 -9.27
N PHE A 71 13.06 -3.23 -10.27
CA PHE A 71 12.79 -4.66 -10.05
C PHE A 71 14.00 -5.42 -9.52
N SER A 72 15.20 -5.15 -10.02
CA SER A 72 16.43 -5.72 -9.47
C SER A 72 16.62 -5.39 -7.98
N ARG A 73 16.35 -4.13 -7.60
CA ARG A 73 16.39 -3.65 -6.22
C ARG A 73 15.38 -4.36 -5.33
N LEU A 74 14.12 -4.45 -5.77
CA LEU A 74 13.06 -5.13 -5.00
C LEU A 74 13.36 -6.63 -4.79
N LYS A 75 13.92 -7.31 -5.80
CA LYS A 75 14.35 -8.71 -5.65
C LYS A 75 15.49 -8.85 -4.63
N ARG A 76 16.43 -7.90 -4.56
CA ARG A 76 17.51 -7.89 -3.54
C ARG A 76 17.01 -7.65 -2.14
N PHE A 77 15.92 -6.92 -2.00
CA PHE A 77 15.23 -6.77 -0.72
C PHE A 77 14.43 -8.02 -0.34
N GLY A 78 14.35 -9.00 -1.24
CA GLY A 78 13.73 -10.31 -1.03
C GLY A 78 12.23 -10.36 -1.31
N TYR A 79 11.70 -9.37 -2.03
CA TYR A 79 10.28 -9.39 -2.42
C TYR A 79 10.08 -10.31 -3.62
N ASN A 80 9.00 -11.10 -3.59
CA ASN A 80 8.56 -11.96 -4.69
C ASN A 80 7.18 -11.57 -5.23
N THR A 81 6.51 -10.61 -4.58
CA THR A 81 5.14 -10.21 -4.93
C THR A 81 5.05 -8.69 -5.07
N ILE A 82 4.26 -8.20 -6.02
CA ILE A 82 3.96 -6.79 -6.20
C ILE A 82 2.44 -6.57 -6.16
N ARG A 83 2.00 -5.66 -5.30
CA ARG A 83 0.69 -5.01 -5.42
C ARG A 83 0.86 -3.86 -6.41
N TYR A 84 0.37 -4.03 -7.64
CA TYR A 84 0.58 -3.05 -8.70
C TYR A 84 -0.50 -1.98 -8.63
N VAL A 85 -0.10 -0.82 -8.12
CA VAL A 85 -0.96 0.35 -7.90
C VAL A 85 -1.24 1.04 -9.22
N PHE A 86 -2.52 1.22 -9.55
CA PHE A 86 -2.95 2.14 -10.61
C PHE A 86 -4.19 2.90 -10.18
N THR A 87 -4.42 4.08 -10.75
CA THR A 87 -5.59 4.90 -10.46
C THR A 87 -6.60 4.83 -11.60
N TRP A 88 -7.88 5.03 -11.30
CA TRP A 88 -8.91 5.17 -12.33
C TRP A 88 -8.63 6.38 -13.24
N GLU A 89 -8.06 7.45 -12.70
CA GLU A 89 -7.62 8.64 -13.43
C GLU A 89 -6.58 8.29 -14.50
N ALA A 90 -5.63 7.39 -14.22
CA ALA A 90 -4.64 6.96 -15.20
C ALA A 90 -5.27 6.26 -16.44
N ILE A 91 -6.45 5.65 -16.28
CA ILE A 91 -7.17 4.98 -17.35
C ILE A 91 -8.11 5.95 -18.09
N GLU A 92 -8.86 6.79 -17.37
CA GLU A 92 -10.05 7.48 -17.90
C GLU A 92 -10.08 9.00 -17.57
N ALA A 93 -8.93 9.66 -17.49
CA ALA A 93 -8.81 11.10 -17.20
C ALA A 93 -9.60 12.01 -18.16
N ALA A 94 -9.54 11.73 -19.47
CA ALA A 94 -10.09 12.61 -20.51
C ALA A 94 -11.64 12.67 -20.56
N GLY A 95 -12.31 11.86 -19.75
CA GLY A 95 -13.77 11.80 -19.64
C GLY A 95 -14.32 10.38 -19.75
N PRO A 96 -15.62 10.20 -19.46
CA PRO A 96 -16.28 8.90 -19.49
C PRO A 96 -16.17 8.23 -20.86
N GLY A 97 -15.76 6.97 -20.87
CA GLY A 97 -15.54 6.10 -22.03
C GLY A 97 -14.27 6.39 -22.82
N LYS A 98 -13.37 7.27 -22.37
CA LYS A 98 -12.16 7.66 -23.10
C LYS A 98 -10.90 7.11 -22.42
N TYR A 99 -10.52 5.90 -22.83
CA TYR A 99 -9.39 5.18 -22.22
C TYR A 99 -8.03 5.59 -22.79
N ASP A 100 -7.03 5.75 -21.91
CA ASP A 100 -5.65 6.08 -22.30
C ASP A 100 -4.87 4.82 -22.71
N GLU A 101 -4.94 4.48 -23.99
CA GLU A 101 -4.24 3.31 -24.56
C GLU A 101 -2.71 3.42 -24.47
N VAL A 102 -2.15 4.63 -24.42
CA VAL A 102 -0.70 4.82 -24.30
C VAL A 102 -0.24 4.43 -22.90
N TRP A 103 -0.99 4.83 -21.87
CA TRP A 103 -0.74 4.39 -20.50
C TRP A 103 -0.91 2.87 -20.33
N ILE A 104 -1.95 2.28 -20.95
CA ILE A 104 -2.19 0.84 -20.87
C ILE A 104 -1.02 0.06 -21.50
N GLN A 105 -0.56 0.50 -22.68
CA GLN A 105 0.59 -0.13 -23.35
C GLN A 105 1.86 0.00 -22.51
N HIS A 106 2.10 1.16 -21.90
CA HIS A 106 3.21 1.36 -20.96
C HIS A 106 3.14 0.36 -19.78
N THR A 107 1.97 0.24 -19.15
CA THR A 107 1.74 -0.69 -18.04
C THR A 107 2.02 -2.15 -18.43
N ILE A 108 1.54 -2.60 -19.59
CA ILE A 108 1.81 -3.95 -20.11
C ILE A 108 3.33 -4.19 -20.27
N GLU A 109 4.06 -3.19 -20.75
CA GLU A 109 5.51 -3.29 -20.94
C GLU A 109 6.29 -3.34 -19.62
N VAL A 110 5.86 -2.60 -18.60
CA VAL A 110 6.41 -2.66 -17.24
C VAL A 110 6.11 -4.02 -16.59
N LEU A 111 4.88 -4.54 -16.75
CA LEU A 111 4.49 -5.86 -16.23
C LEU A 111 5.29 -7.00 -16.90
N ARG A 112 5.57 -6.89 -18.21
CA ARG A 112 6.48 -7.81 -18.90
C ARG A 112 7.90 -7.74 -18.37
N ALA A 113 8.41 -6.56 -18.03
CA ALA A 113 9.71 -6.44 -17.39
C ALA A 113 9.69 -7.11 -15.99
N ALA A 114 8.64 -6.92 -15.20
CA ALA A 114 8.50 -7.55 -13.89
C ALA A 114 8.48 -9.10 -13.96
N LYS A 115 7.85 -9.65 -15.01
CA LYS A 115 7.84 -11.10 -15.28
C LYS A 115 9.25 -11.69 -15.37
N GLU A 116 10.19 -10.97 -15.97
CA GLU A 116 11.58 -11.43 -16.12
C GLU A 116 12.33 -11.54 -14.79
N TYR A 117 11.80 -10.90 -13.75
CA TYR A 117 12.29 -10.97 -12.37
C TYR A 117 11.47 -11.95 -11.51
N GLY A 118 10.52 -12.70 -12.06
CA GLY A 118 9.78 -13.72 -11.31
C GLY A 118 8.89 -13.15 -10.20
N PHE A 119 8.23 -12.01 -10.43
CA PHE A 119 7.26 -11.46 -9.50
C PHE A 119 5.87 -12.08 -9.70
N TYR A 120 5.17 -12.36 -8.61
CA TYR A 120 3.72 -12.54 -8.59
C TYR A 120 3.07 -11.16 -8.47
N ILE A 121 2.11 -10.83 -9.34
CA ILE A 121 1.48 -9.52 -9.38
C ILE A 121 -0.03 -9.67 -9.26
N PHE A 122 -0.62 -8.83 -8.43
CA PHE A 122 -2.05 -8.53 -8.48
C PHE A 122 -2.26 -7.04 -8.73
N MET A 123 -3.32 -6.75 -9.48
CA MET A 123 -3.65 -5.39 -9.92
C MET A 123 -4.53 -4.71 -8.87
N ASP A 124 -4.15 -3.52 -8.42
CA ASP A 124 -4.85 -2.74 -7.39
C ASP A 124 -5.42 -1.43 -7.99
N PRO A 125 -6.76 -1.35 -8.17
CA PRO A 125 -7.42 -0.09 -8.48
C PRO A 125 -7.44 0.81 -7.24
N HIS A 126 -6.41 1.63 -7.15
CA HIS A 126 -6.07 2.41 -5.98
C HIS A 126 -6.80 3.75 -5.93
N GLN A 127 -7.21 4.13 -4.72
CA GLN A 127 -7.76 5.43 -4.40
C GLN A 127 -7.47 5.77 -2.95
N ASP A 128 -7.31 7.05 -2.66
CA ASP A 128 -7.44 7.60 -1.31
C ASP A 128 -8.42 8.75 -1.40
N VAL A 129 -9.40 8.82 -0.49
CA VAL A 129 -10.34 9.93 -0.43
C VAL A 129 -10.93 10.27 -1.80
N TRP A 130 -11.29 9.25 -2.57
CA TRP A 130 -11.87 9.33 -3.90
C TRP A 130 -10.94 9.86 -5.01
N SER A 131 -10.41 11.07 -4.89
CA SER A 131 -9.74 11.78 -6.00
C SER A 131 -8.73 12.81 -5.49
N ARG A 132 -7.74 13.18 -6.32
CA ARG A 132 -6.82 14.29 -6.04
C ARG A 132 -7.53 15.62 -5.82
N TYR A 133 -8.70 15.80 -6.42
CA TYR A 133 -9.57 16.95 -6.23
C TYR A 133 -10.34 16.95 -4.91
N CYS A 134 -10.38 15.82 -4.22
CA CYS A 134 -10.94 15.67 -2.87
C CYS A 134 -9.84 15.61 -1.79
N GLY A 135 -8.58 15.89 -2.17
CA GLY A 135 -7.42 15.89 -1.28
C GLY A 135 -6.72 14.53 -1.17
N GLY A 136 -7.02 13.58 -2.05
CA GLY A 136 -6.41 12.25 -2.07
C GLY A 136 -5.87 11.84 -3.45
N SER A 137 -6.29 10.69 -3.97
CA SER A 137 -5.90 10.11 -5.28
C SER A 137 -6.96 9.12 -5.78
N GLY A 138 -6.97 8.75 -7.08
CA GLY A 138 -7.81 7.65 -7.57
C GLY A 138 -8.69 8.01 -8.77
N ALA A 139 -9.88 8.55 -8.51
CA ALA A 139 -10.89 8.82 -9.52
C ALA A 139 -10.60 10.11 -10.33
N PRO A 140 -10.91 10.12 -11.63
CA PRO A 140 -10.70 11.29 -12.49
C PRO A 140 -11.64 12.45 -12.16
N MET A 141 -11.23 13.67 -12.53
CA MET A 141 -11.94 14.92 -12.22
C MET A 141 -13.41 14.91 -12.65
N TRP A 142 -13.71 14.30 -13.80
CA TRP A 142 -15.08 14.25 -14.34
C TRP A 142 -16.07 13.59 -13.37
N THR A 143 -15.62 12.69 -12.49
CA THR A 143 -16.48 12.06 -11.48
C THR A 143 -17.00 13.06 -10.45
N VAL A 144 -16.18 14.08 -10.11
CA VAL A 144 -16.56 15.17 -9.21
C VAL A 144 -17.61 16.06 -9.87
N TYR A 145 -17.40 16.41 -11.14
CA TYR A 145 -18.37 17.16 -11.95
C TYR A 145 -19.68 16.38 -12.18
N ALA A 146 -19.61 15.06 -12.42
CA ALA A 146 -20.78 14.20 -12.54
C ALA A 146 -21.64 14.25 -11.26
N CYS A 147 -21.01 14.30 -10.09
CA CYS A 147 -21.68 14.45 -8.80
C CYS A 147 -22.24 15.86 -8.54
N GLY A 148 -22.11 16.80 -9.48
CA GLY A 148 -22.59 18.17 -9.35
C GLY A 148 -21.71 19.07 -8.49
N LEU A 149 -20.49 18.64 -8.17
CA LEU A 149 -19.55 19.38 -7.31
C LEU A 149 -18.55 20.20 -8.14
N ASN A 150 -18.17 21.36 -7.62
CA ASN A 150 -17.16 22.24 -8.20
C ASN A 150 -15.84 22.17 -7.38
N PRO A 151 -14.82 21.43 -7.85
CA PRO A 151 -13.58 21.27 -7.09
C PRO A 151 -12.80 22.57 -6.89
N GLN A 152 -13.01 23.59 -7.73
CA GLN A 152 -12.36 24.90 -7.58
C GLN A 152 -12.85 25.67 -6.35
N SER A 153 -14.04 25.36 -5.86
CA SER A 153 -14.67 26.02 -4.71
C SER A 153 -14.43 25.30 -3.38
N PHE A 154 -13.70 24.19 -3.39
CA PHE A 154 -13.51 23.38 -2.17
C PHE A 154 -12.65 24.08 -1.12
N ALA A 155 -11.68 24.91 -1.53
CA ALA A 155 -10.86 25.67 -0.58
C ALA A 155 -11.69 26.70 0.21
N ALA A 156 -12.57 27.45 -0.48
CA ALA A 156 -13.43 28.46 0.16
C ALA A 156 -14.49 27.85 1.08
N THR A 157 -15.04 26.70 0.67
CA THR A 157 -16.13 26.02 1.40
C THR A 157 -15.65 25.01 2.44
N GLU A 158 -14.35 24.72 2.43
CA GLU A 158 -13.72 23.54 3.02
C GLU A 158 -14.45 22.20 2.73
N ALA A 159 -15.10 22.09 1.56
CA ALA A 159 -15.71 20.83 1.12
C ALA A 159 -14.68 19.69 0.96
N ALA A 160 -13.42 20.06 0.74
CA ALA A 160 -12.22 19.25 0.93
C ALA A 160 -11.03 20.14 1.29
N LEU A 161 -10.09 19.63 2.08
CA LEU A 161 -8.78 20.22 2.29
C LEU A 161 -7.79 19.59 1.31
N VAL A 162 -7.36 20.36 0.33
CA VAL A 162 -6.49 19.90 -0.77
C VAL A 162 -5.14 20.62 -0.68
N HIS A 163 -4.05 19.86 -0.70
CA HIS A 163 -2.70 20.41 -0.56
C HIS A 163 -2.37 21.39 -1.70
N ASN A 164 -2.75 21.06 -2.94
CA ASN A 164 -2.50 21.90 -4.13
C ASN A 164 -3.16 23.28 -4.06
N THR A 165 -4.24 23.43 -3.29
CA THR A 165 -4.97 24.70 -3.11
C THR A 165 -4.75 25.31 -1.73
N TYR A 166 -3.91 24.71 -0.90
CA TYR A 166 -3.66 25.20 0.45
C TYR A 166 -2.79 26.48 0.37
N PRO A 167 -3.13 27.59 1.06
CA PRO A 167 -2.45 28.87 0.89
C PRO A 167 -0.93 28.84 1.15
N GLU A 168 -0.52 27.99 2.10
CA GLU A 168 0.89 27.78 2.45
C GLU A 168 1.23 26.29 2.36
N PRO A 169 1.52 25.73 1.17
CA PRO A 169 1.70 24.28 0.98
C PRO A 169 2.72 23.66 1.94
N ASP A 170 3.83 24.36 2.23
CA ASP A 170 4.85 23.88 3.18
C ASP A 170 4.36 23.74 4.63
N LYS A 171 3.21 24.35 4.95
CA LYS A 171 2.53 24.25 6.26
C LYS A 171 1.28 23.38 6.19
N PHE A 172 1.06 22.63 5.11
CA PHE A 172 -0.06 21.70 5.02
C PHE A 172 0.02 20.68 6.19
N PRO A 173 -1.00 20.59 7.05
CA PRO A 173 -0.87 19.81 8.28
C PRO A 173 -0.71 18.30 8.00
N LYS A 174 0.32 17.68 8.61
CA LYS A 174 0.61 16.24 8.50
C LYS A 174 -0.65 15.39 8.77
N MET A 175 -0.94 14.42 7.91
CA MET A 175 -2.07 13.47 8.01
C MET A 175 -3.48 14.10 7.97
N ILE A 176 -3.64 15.40 7.70
CA ILE A 176 -4.96 16.04 7.69
C ILE A 176 -5.85 15.57 6.53
N TRP A 177 -5.23 15.11 5.44
CA TRP A 177 -5.91 14.66 4.23
C TRP A 177 -6.94 13.55 4.53
N SER A 178 -6.67 12.67 5.48
CA SER A 178 -7.57 11.58 5.89
C SER A 178 -8.90 12.07 6.48
N THR A 179 -8.95 13.31 6.97
CA THR A 179 -10.19 13.93 7.48
C THR A 179 -11.19 14.26 6.37
N ASN A 180 -10.75 14.29 5.11
CA ASN A 180 -11.61 14.55 3.96
C ASN A 180 -12.69 13.48 3.77
N TYR A 181 -12.49 12.23 4.23
CA TYR A 181 -13.50 11.17 4.14
C TYR A 181 -14.86 11.55 4.75
N VAL A 182 -14.88 12.48 5.72
CA VAL A 182 -16.11 12.96 6.37
C VAL A 182 -16.52 14.38 5.95
N ARG A 183 -15.77 15.01 5.05
CA ARG A 183 -16.12 16.33 4.49
C ARG A 183 -17.07 16.17 3.33
N LEU A 184 -17.71 17.28 2.96
CA LEU A 184 -18.81 17.30 2.00
C LEU A 184 -18.50 16.53 0.72
N ALA A 185 -17.34 16.79 0.09
CA ALA A 185 -17.03 16.24 -1.22
C ALA A 185 -16.93 14.71 -1.18
N ALA A 186 -15.96 14.15 -0.46
CA ALA A 186 -15.74 12.71 -0.45
C ALA A 186 -16.92 11.94 0.16
N ALA A 187 -17.47 12.41 1.28
CA ALA A 187 -18.60 11.74 1.93
C ALA A 187 -19.83 11.69 1.01
N THR A 188 -20.09 12.77 0.26
CA THR A 188 -21.18 12.79 -0.74
C THR A 188 -20.87 11.79 -1.86
N ILE A 189 -19.68 11.85 -2.47
CA ILE A 189 -19.36 11.02 -3.64
C ILE A 189 -19.38 9.53 -3.29
N PHE A 190 -18.82 9.10 -2.16
CA PHE A 190 -18.91 7.70 -1.72
C PHE A 190 -20.35 7.26 -1.48
N THR A 191 -21.21 8.14 -0.94
CA THR A 191 -22.64 7.85 -0.77
C THR A 191 -23.33 7.67 -2.12
N LEU A 192 -23.02 8.51 -3.11
CA LEU A 192 -23.54 8.38 -4.47
C LEU A 192 -23.05 7.10 -5.14
N PHE A 193 -21.75 6.76 -5.00
CA PHE A 193 -21.13 5.59 -5.60
C PHE A 193 -21.68 4.27 -5.07
N PHE A 194 -21.99 4.16 -3.78
CA PHE A 194 -22.48 2.92 -3.18
C PHE A 194 -24.00 2.84 -3.04
N ALA A 195 -24.68 3.95 -2.77
CA ALA A 195 -26.10 3.97 -2.41
C ALA A 195 -26.88 5.15 -3.03
N GLY A 196 -26.44 5.64 -4.19
CA GLY A 196 -27.12 6.72 -4.91
C GLY A 196 -28.57 6.42 -5.29
N ARG A 197 -28.95 5.16 -5.54
CA ARG A 197 -30.35 4.81 -5.81
C ARG A 197 -31.27 5.04 -4.62
N ASP A 198 -30.76 4.78 -3.43
CA ASP A 198 -31.53 4.81 -2.19
C ASP A 198 -31.58 6.23 -1.59
N PHE A 199 -30.43 6.91 -1.54
CA PHE A 199 -30.31 8.22 -0.88
C PHE A 199 -30.27 9.41 -1.83
N ALA A 200 -30.09 9.18 -3.12
CA ALA A 200 -30.05 10.24 -4.13
C ALA A 200 -30.83 9.86 -5.42
N PRO A 201 -32.10 9.39 -5.32
CA PRO A 201 -32.83 8.85 -6.47
C PRO A 201 -33.04 9.85 -7.61
N LYS A 202 -32.98 11.16 -7.35
CA LYS A 202 -33.09 12.20 -8.39
C LYS A 202 -31.81 12.34 -9.20
N CYS A 203 -30.68 11.84 -8.69
CA CYS A 203 -29.39 12.02 -9.31
C CYS A 203 -29.22 11.05 -10.49
N ILE A 204 -29.67 11.50 -11.67
CA ILE A 204 -29.69 10.71 -12.90
C ILE A 204 -28.88 11.44 -13.98
N ILE A 205 -28.01 10.70 -14.65
CA ILE A 205 -27.23 11.13 -15.83
C ILE A 205 -27.42 10.08 -16.92
N ASP A 206 -27.70 10.52 -18.14
CA ASP A 206 -27.94 9.66 -19.30
C ASP A 206 -28.99 8.56 -19.03
N GLY A 207 -30.05 8.93 -18.30
CA GLY A 207 -31.14 8.02 -17.91
C GLY A 207 -30.76 6.97 -16.87
N THR A 208 -29.55 7.03 -16.31
CA THR A 208 -29.02 6.08 -15.31
C THR A 208 -28.77 6.80 -13.99
N ASN A 209 -29.11 6.17 -12.85
CA ASN A 209 -28.77 6.74 -11.55
C ASN A 209 -27.25 6.87 -11.39
N ILE A 210 -26.80 7.93 -10.71
CA ILE A 210 -25.38 8.25 -10.51
C ILE A 210 -24.57 7.09 -9.92
N GLN A 211 -25.18 6.25 -9.08
CA GLN A 211 -24.58 5.05 -8.54
C GLN A 211 -24.14 4.10 -9.65
N ASP A 212 -25.08 3.71 -10.50
CA ASP A 212 -24.82 2.76 -11.59
C ASP A 212 -23.95 3.40 -12.68
N TYR A 213 -24.07 4.71 -12.91
CA TYR A 213 -23.21 5.43 -13.83
C TYR A 213 -21.74 5.36 -13.40
N LEU A 214 -21.42 5.76 -12.15
CA LEU A 214 -20.05 5.75 -11.65
C LEU A 214 -19.49 4.32 -11.51
N GLN A 215 -20.27 3.39 -10.94
CA GLN A 215 -19.84 1.99 -10.82
C GLN A 215 -19.56 1.38 -12.18
N ALA A 216 -20.44 1.57 -13.17
CA ALA A 216 -20.26 0.95 -14.48
C ALA A 216 -19.08 1.55 -15.24
N HIS A 217 -18.79 2.85 -15.11
CA HIS A 217 -17.59 3.45 -15.72
C HIS A 217 -16.30 2.95 -15.05
N PHE A 218 -16.23 2.95 -13.71
CA PHE A 218 -15.08 2.40 -12.99
C PHE A 218 -14.82 0.94 -13.36
N ILE A 219 -15.86 0.10 -13.35
CA ILE A 219 -15.75 -1.33 -13.69
C ILE A 219 -15.31 -1.50 -15.13
N ARG A 220 -15.89 -0.76 -16.09
CA ARG A 220 -15.48 -0.84 -17.51
C ARG A 220 -14.05 -0.36 -17.75
N ALA A 221 -13.56 0.63 -17.00
CA ALA A 221 -12.18 1.06 -17.09
C ALA A 221 -11.21 -0.06 -16.66
N CYS A 222 -11.50 -0.74 -15.55
CA CYS A 222 -10.73 -1.90 -15.09
C CYS A 222 -10.87 -3.09 -16.04
N GLU A 223 -12.07 -3.36 -16.54
CA GLU A 223 -12.38 -4.37 -17.56
C GLU A 223 -11.58 -4.11 -18.84
N HIS A 224 -11.48 -2.86 -19.29
CA HIS A 224 -10.71 -2.49 -20.47
C HIS A 224 -9.21 -2.73 -20.28
N LEU A 225 -8.66 -2.40 -19.11
CA LEU A 225 -7.27 -2.75 -18.77
C LEU A 225 -7.06 -4.28 -18.76
N ALA A 226 -7.97 -5.03 -18.13
CA ALA A 226 -7.93 -6.49 -18.13
C ALA A 226 -8.00 -7.06 -19.56
N GLN A 227 -8.85 -6.49 -20.43
CA GLN A 227 -8.99 -6.90 -21.82
C GLN A 227 -7.69 -6.70 -22.60
N ARG A 228 -7.00 -5.57 -22.41
CA ARG A 228 -5.70 -5.31 -23.05
C ARG A 228 -4.59 -6.21 -22.54
N ILE A 229 -4.60 -6.53 -21.24
CA ILE A 229 -3.70 -7.52 -20.64
C ILE A 229 -3.96 -8.92 -21.21
N HIS A 230 -5.23 -9.30 -21.39
CA HIS A 230 -5.63 -10.56 -22.00
C HIS A 230 -5.15 -10.66 -23.45
N GLU A 231 -5.37 -9.61 -24.24
CA GLU A 231 -4.95 -9.50 -25.64
C GLU A 231 -3.42 -9.58 -25.82
N ALA A 232 -2.67 -9.14 -24.81
CA ALA A 232 -1.21 -9.28 -24.79
C ALA A 232 -0.75 -10.75 -24.75
N GLY A 233 -1.57 -11.65 -24.17
CA GLY A 233 -1.46 -13.10 -24.29
C GLY A 233 -0.36 -13.78 -23.47
N ASP A 234 0.46 -13.02 -22.73
CA ASP A 234 1.65 -13.54 -22.04
C ASP A 234 1.78 -13.14 -20.57
N LEU A 235 0.72 -12.57 -19.96
CA LEU A 235 0.76 -12.04 -18.58
C LEU A 235 -0.19 -12.76 -17.62
N GLU A 236 -1.42 -13.08 -18.04
CA GLU A 236 -2.43 -13.72 -17.19
C GLU A 236 -2.01 -15.12 -16.74
N ASN A 237 -2.28 -15.45 -15.47
CA ASN A 237 -1.96 -16.74 -14.86
C ASN A 237 -0.46 -17.08 -14.86
N ASP A 238 0.37 -16.07 -15.12
CA ASP A 238 1.82 -16.12 -15.07
C ASP A 238 2.25 -15.00 -14.11
N VAL A 239 2.76 -13.86 -14.61
CA VAL A 239 3.13 -12.74 -13.74
C VAL A 239 1.91 -12.09 -13.08
N ILE A 240 0.74 -12.04 -13.73
CA ILE A 240 -0.50 -11.49 -13.13
C ILE A 240 -1.40 -12.64 -12.70
N PHE A 241 -1.56 -12.82 -11.38
CA PHE A 241 -2.39 -13.89 -10.82
C PHE A 241 -3.80 -13.44 -10.44
N GLY A 242 -4.02 -12.15 -10.21
CA GLY A 242 -5.27 -11.68 -9.63
C GLY A 242 -5.50 -10.18 -9.64
N TRP A 243 -6.64 -9.79 -9.08
CA TRP A 243 -7.13 -8.41 -9.01
C TRP A 243 -7.71 -8.14 -7.62
N GLU A 244 -7.38 -6.99 -7.05
CA GLU A 244 -8.04 -6.46 -5.87
C GLU A 244 -9.29 -5.65 -6.25
N SER A 245 -10.27 -5.58 -5.34
CA SER A 245 -11.59 -4.99 -5.65
C SER A 245 -11.59 -3.48 -5.82
N LEU A 246 -11.17 -2.78 -4.78
CA LEU A 246 -11.11 -1.32 -4.67
C LEU A 246 -10.33 -1.02 -3.40
N ASN A 247 -9.31 -0.16 -3.49
CA ASN A 247 -8.57 0.22 -2.30
C ASN A 247 -9.46 0.92 -1.28
N GLU A 248 -9.41 0.48 -0.03
CA GLU A 248 -10.01 1.06 1.18
C GLU A 248 -11.43 1.64 0.96
N PRO A 249 -12.42 0.81 0.58
CA PRO A 249 -13.75 1.31 0.24
C PRO A 249 -14.39 2.00 1.45
N ASN A 250 -14.90 3.22 1.24
CA ASN A 250 -15.55 4.02 2.27
C ASN A 250 -17.07 4.08 2.07
N ARG A 251 -17.84 3.98 3.16
CA ARG A 251 -19.31 3.99 3.12
C ARG A 251 -19.93 5.38 2.90
N GLY A 252 -19.14 6.45 2.91
CA GLY A 252 -19.64 7.82 2.93
C GLY A 252 -20.58 8.04 4.13
N LEU A 253 -21.81 8.44 3.85
CA LEU A 253 -22.84 8.73 4.86
C LEU A 253 -23.74 7.53 5.16
N ILE A 254 -23.61 6.41 4.46
CA ILE A 254 -24.49 5.25 4.61
C ILE A 254 -24.40 4.74 6.05
N GLY A 255 -25.49 4.82 6.82
CA GLY A 255 -25.53 4.48 8.24
C GLY A 255 -25.14 5.62 9.19
N HIS A 256 -25.06 6.86 8.72
CA HIS A 256 -24.82 8.04 9.56
C HIS A 256 -26.10 8.42 10.31
N VAL A 257 -26.04 8.39 11.65
CA VAL A 257 -27.23 8.46 12.51
C VAL A 257 -27.75 9.88 12.72
N ASP A 258 -26.86 10.85 12.91
CA ASP A 258 -27.26 12.24 13.20
C ASP A 258 -26.27 13.23 12.59
N LEU A 259 -26.68 13.88 11.49
CA LEU A 259 -25.84 14.81 10.73
C LEU A 259 -25.40 16.05 11.55
N SER A 260 -26.07 16.33 12.66
CA SER A 260 -25.79 17.51 13.49
C SER A 260 -24.66 17.29 14.51
N VAL A 261 -24.09 16.09 14.60
CA VAL A 261 -23.02 15.76 15.54
C VAL A 261 -21.87 15.06 14.84
N ILE A 262 -20.66 15.17 15.40
CA ILE A 262 -19.54 14.34 14.97
C ILE A 262 -19.71 12.96 15.65
N PRO A 263 -19.81 11.85 14.90
CA PRO A 263 -20.01 10.54 15.48
C PRO A 263 -18.89 10.16 16.47
N LYS A 264 -19.23 9.35 17.48
CA LYS A 264 -18.26 8.93 18.50
C LYS A 264 -17.20 8.01 17.91
N GLU A 265 -17.61 7.18 16.96
CA GLU A 265 -16.81 6.25 16.18
C GLU A 265 -15.86 6.94 15.19
N GLN A 266 -16.04 8.24 14.89
CA GLN A 266 -15.11 8.98 14.05
C GLN A 266 -13.83 9.28 14.82
N ASN A 267 -12.82 8.44 14.62
CA ASN A 267 -11.51 8.55 15.31
C ASN A 267 -10.53 9.50 14.59
N LEU A 268 -10.72 9.74 13.28
CA LEU A 268 -9.92 10.68 12.51
C LEU A 268 -10.46 12.11 12.66
N LYS A 269 -9.79 12.91 13.51
CA LYS A 269 -10.11 14.32 13.76
C LYS A 269 -8.81 15.12 13.86
N LYS A 270 -8.62 16.10 12.97
CA LYS A 270 -7.46 16.99 12.95
C LYS A 270 -7.79 18.27 12.16
N GLY A 271 -7.28 19.42 12.60
CA GLY A 271 -7.62 20.71 12.01
C GLY A 271 -9.10 21.04 12.21
N THR A 272 -9.72 21.75 11.28
CA THR A 272 -11.17 21.95 11.25
C THR A 272 -11.88 20.60 11.09
N CYS A 273 -12.94 20.37 11.87
CA CYS A 273 -13.70 19.12 11.82
C CYS A 273 -15.20 19.46 11.91
N PRO A 274 -15.87 19.71 10.78
CA PRO A 274 -17.30 20.03 10.77
C PRO A 274 -18.13 18.79 11.10
N THR A 275 -19.31 18.99 11.70
CA THR A 275 -20.39 17.99 11.56
C THR A 275 -20.82 17.94 10.10
N PHE A 276 -21.48 16.86 9.65
CA PHE A 276 -21.90 16.81 8.25
C PHE A 276 -22.93 17.91 7.93
N TRP A 277 -23.76 18.31 8.89
CA TRP A 277 -24.65 19.45 8.77
C TRP A 277 -23.89 20.76 8.54
N GLN A 278 -22.81 21.00 9.30
CA GLN A 278 -21.95 22.17 9.08
C GLN A 278 -21.27 22.13 7.70
N ALA A 279 -20.84 20.94 7.25
CA ALA A 279 -20.28 20.76 5.91
C ALA A 279 -21.31 21.03 4.79
N ILE A 280 -22.59 20.71 4.99
CA ILE A 280 -23.68 21.09 4.09
C ILE A 280 -23.83 22.62 4.04
N LEU A 281 -23.81 23.28 5.20
CA LEU A 281 -23.95 24.74 5.29
C LEU A 281 -22.79 25.46 4.58
N THR A 282 -21.54 25.13 4.92
CA THR A 282 -20.36 25.75 4.27
C THR A 282 -20.28 25.39 2.80
N GLY A 283 -20.59 24.15 2.43
CA GLY A 283 -20.73 23.72 1.04
C GLY A 283 -21.77 24.47 0.23
N SER A 284 -22.74 25.08 0.91
CA SER A 284 -23.79 25.88 0.29
C SER A 284 -23.55 27.38 0.46
N GLY A 285 -22.34 27.80 0.85
CA GLY A 285 -21.96 29.21 0.94
C GLY A 285 -22.31 29.92 2.24
N ARG A 286 -22.72 29.18 3.29
CA ARG A 286 -23.03 29.75 4.62
C ARG A 286 -21.80 29.74 5.51
N ALA A 287 -21.60 30.82 6.25
CA ALA A 287 -20.56 30.87 7.27
C ALA A 287 -20.93 29.98 8.47
N CYS A 288 -19.96 29.23 9.00
CA CYS A 288 -20.17 28.34 10.15
C CYS A 288 -18.95 28.28 11.07
N GLU A 289 -19.17 28.36 12.38
CA GLU A 289 -18.12 28.04 13.36
C GLU A 289 -18.01 26.52 13.52
N VAL A 290 -16.84 25.97 13.22
CA VAL A 290 -16.55 24.53 13.36
C VAL A 290 -15.52 24.30 14.45
N ASP A 291 -15.59 23.13 15.08
CA ASP A 291 -14.61 22.75 16.08
C ASP A 291 -13.26 22.41 15.43
N THR A 292 -12.17 22.83 16.06
CA THR A 292 -10.81 22.48 15.64
C THR A 292 -10.19 21.47 16.59
N TRP A 293 -9.45 20.52 16.02
CA TRP A 293 -8.91 19.35 16.72
C TRP A 293 -7.42 19.18 16.45
N ASP A 294 -6.71 18.60 17.42
CA ASP A 294 -5.35 18.12 17.26
C ASP A 294 -5.24 16.67 17.75
N MET A 295 -4.15 15.99 17.41
CA MET A 295 -3.92 14.59 17.74
C MET A 295 -2.81 14.42 18.77
N GLY A 296 -3.15 13.87 19.93
CA GLY A 296 -2.19 13.49 20.97
C GLY A 296 -1.99 11.99 21.02
N GLY A 297 -1.14 11.52 21.95
CA GLY A 297 -0.89 10.08 22.11
C GLY A 297 -2.16 9.28 22.48
N LEU A 298 -3.08 9.88 23.25
CA LEU A 298 -4.33 9.23 23.66
C LEU A 298 -5.48 9.42 22.66
N GLY A 299 -5.19 9.92 21.46
CA GLY A 299 -6.17 10.20 20.41
C GLY A 299 -6.50 11.69 20.26
N PRO A 300 -7.55 12.00 19.50
CA PRO A 300 -7.88 13.37 19.14
C PRO A 300 -8.47 14.15 20.31
N TYR A 301 -8.11 15.43 20.44
CA TYR A 301 -8.68 16.35 21.40
C TYR A 301 -9.00 17.70 20.75
N LYS A 302 -10.07 18.33 21.22
CA LYS A 302 -10.52 19.63 20.72
C LYS A 302 -9.59 20.73 21.23
N VAL A 303 -9.11 21.58 20.33
CA VAL A 303 -8.21 22.71 20.64
C VAL A 303 -8.89 24.07 20.51
N GLY A 304 -10.01 24.17 19.80
CA GLY A 304 -10.71 25.44 19.65
C GLY A 304 -11.87 25.39 18.68
N ARG A 305 -12.12 26.54 18.05
CA ARG A 305 -13.08 26.75 16.97
C ARG A 305 -12.49 27.65 15.89
N ALA A 306 -12.94 27.49 14.66
CA ALA A 306 -12.62 28.36 13.54
C ALA A 306 -13.91 28.71 12.77
N LEU A 307 -14.01 29.96 12.31
CA LEU A 307 -15.06 30.38 11.39
C LEU A 307 -14.62 30.01 9.97
N ILE A 308 -15.43 29.19 9.29
CA ILE A 308 -15.32 28.98 7.85
C ILE A 308 -16.37 29.89 7.21
N ASP A 309 -15.93 30.83 6.37
CA ASP A 309 -16.81 31.73 5.64
C ASP A 309 -16.53 31.65 4.13
N PRO A 310 -17.36 30.93 3.36
CA PRO A 310 -17.21 30.83 1.91
C PRO A 310 -17.63 32.10 1.17
N HIS A 311 -18.16 33.13 1.85
CA HIS A 311 -18.63 34.37 1.24
C HIS A 311 -19.64 34.18 0.10
N GLY A 312 -20.53 33.19 0.26
CA GLY A 312 -21.56 32.84 -0.73
C GLY A 312 -21.08 31.90 -1.85
N GLU A 313 -19.79 31.57 -1.91
CA GLU A 313 -19.28 30.56 -2.83
C GLU A 313 -19.80 29.16 -2.46
N MET A 314 -20.19 28.36 -3.45
CA MET A 314 -20.76 27.03 -3.24
C MET A 314 -19.84 25.94 -3.77
N ALA A 315 -19.82 24.81 -3.07
CA ALA A 315 -19.13 23.60 -3.50
C ALA A 315 -19.87 22.88 -4.64
N TRP A 316 -21.07 23.34 -4.99
CA TRP A 316 -21.92 22.81 -6.06
C TRP A 316 -21.69 23.62 -7.34
N LEU A 317 -21.80 22.96 -8.49
CA LEU A 317 -21.73 23.63 -9.79
C LEU A 317 -22.86 24.67 -9.91
N PRO A 318 -22.61 25.81 -10.57
CA PRO A 318 -23.63 26.83 -10.76
C PRO A 318 -24.73 26.37 -11.72
N GLU A 319 -25.90 27.01 -11.66
CA GLU A 319 -27.06 26.68 -12.50
C GLU A 319 -26.75 26.77 -14.01
N ASP A 320 -25.88 27.70 -14.40
CA ASP A 320 -25.47 27.97 -15.78
C ASP A 320 -24.20 27.21 -16.21
N TYR A 321 -23.76 26.21 -15.44
CA TYR A 321 -22.59 25.41 -15.78
C TYR A 321 -22.77 24.69 -17.13
N ASP A 322 -21.77 24.78 -18.00
CA ASP A 322 -21.76 24.10 -19.29
C ASP A 322 -21.46 22.59 -19.13
N GLU A 323 -22.52 21.77 -19.14
CA GLU A 323 -22.39 20.32 -19.09
C GLU A 323 -21.86 19.69 -20.40
N SER A 324 -21.61 20.47 -21.46
CA SER A 324 -21.07 19.94 -22.72
C SER A 324 -19.64 19.40 -22.61
N ARG A 325 -18.89 19.78 -21.55
CA ARG A 325 -17.49 19.38 -21.30
C ARG A 325 -17.26 17.87 -21.44
N TYR A 326 -18.16 17.05 -20.90
CA TYR A 326 -18.06 15.58 -20.93
C TYR A 326 -19.19 14.89 -21.70
N GLY A 327 -20.13 15.65 -22.27
CA GLY A 327 -21.12 15.16 -23.22
C GLY A 327 -22.28 14.34 -22.62
N TRP A 328 -22.37 14.24 -21.29
CA TRP A 328 -23.51 13.61 -20.62
C TRP A 328 -24.71 14.55 -20.51
N LYS A 329 -25.88 13.99 -20.19
CA LYS A 329 -27.11 14.75 -19.95
C LYS A 329 -27.67 14.46 -18.57
N ARG A 330 -27.78 15.51 -17.76
CA ARG A 330 -28.42 15.43 -16.45
C ARG A 330 -29.94 15.44 -16.58
N ASP A 331 -30.60 14.65 -15.75
CA ASP A 331 -32.06 14.69 -15.67
C ASP A 331 -32.53 16.06 -15.17
N PRO A 332 -33.58 16.66 -15.76
CA PRO A 332 -34.11 17.96 -15.31
C PRO A 332 -34.53 18.01 -13.84
N GLY A 333 -34.78 16.86 -13.21
CA GLY A 333 -35.07 16.73 -11.79
C GLY A 333 -33.85 16.90 -10.87
N TRP A 334 -32.64 16.85 -11.39
CA TRP A 334 -31.40 17.13 -10.67
C TRP A 334 -30.86 18.50 -11.07
N LYS A 335 -31.17 19.50 -10.26
CA LYS A 335 -30.82 20.90 -10.53
C LYS A 335 -29.39 21.22 -10.11
N LEU A 336 -28.65 21.93 -10.97
CA LEU A 336 -27.40 22.59 -10.59
C LEU A 336 -27.70 23.92 -9.88
N GLY A 337 -26.70 24.50 -9.21
CA GLY A 337 -26.83 25.70 -8.38
C GLY A 337 -27.50 25.46 -7.02
N GLU A 338 -27.99 24.26 -6.75
CA GLU A 338 -28.66 23.88 -5.51
C GLU A 338 -27.93 22.72 -4.81
N CYS A 339 -27.91 22.72 -3.48
CA CYS A 339 -27.39 21.59 -2.71
C CYS A 339 -28.17 20.30 -2.99
N LEU A 340 -27.48 19.22 -3.38
CA LEU A 340 -28.08 17.91 -3.67
C LEU A 340 -28.95 17.40 -2.51
N TRP A 341 -28.49 17.57 -1.27
CA TRP A 341 -29.22 17.11 -0.09
C TRP A 341 -30.47 17.95 0.21
N ALA A 342 -30.50 19.24 -0.18
CA ALA A 342 -31.72 20.05 -0.10
C ALA A 342 -32.77 19.52 -1.09
N GLN A 343 -32.35 19.16 -2.31
CA GLN A 343 -33.24 18.59 -3.33
C GLN A 343 -33.88 17.26 -2.88
N HIS A 344 -33.27 16.56 -1.93
CA HIS A 344 -33.78 15.33 -1.32
C HIS A 344 -34.50 15.54 0.02
N GLY A 345 -34.74 16.80 0.42
CA GLY A 345 -35.49 17.13 1.63
C GLY A 345 -34.74 16.86 2.94
N VAL A 346 -33.40 16.80 2.89
CA VAL A 346 -32.58 16.67 4.10
C VAL A 346 -32.59 17.96 4.91
N TRP A 347 -32.64 19.11 4.24
CA TRP A 347 -32.64 20.44 4.86
C TRP A 347 -33.36 21.48 4.00
N ASP A 348 -33.76 22.60 4.62
CA ASP A 348 -34.39 23.75 3.97
C ASP A 348 -33.39 24.92 3.85
N PRO A 349 -32.96 25.29 2.62
CA PRO A 349 -32.03 26.38 2.38
C PRO A 349 -32.59 27.79 2.59
N SER A 350 -33.91 27.96 2.68
CA SER A 350 -34.55 29.26 2.91
C SER A 350 -34.61 29.65 4.39
N GLN A 351 -34.46 28.66 5.28
CA GLN A 351 -34.50 28.79 6.73
C GLN A 351 -33.21 28.30 7.40
N ASP A 352 -32.23 27.82 6.62
CA ASP A 352 -31.04 27.11 7.09
C ASP A 352 -31.35 26.08 8.19
N THR A 353 -32.36 25.24 7.94
CA THR A 353 -32.90 24.29 8.93
C THR A 353 -32.70 22.85 8.49
N LEU A 354 -32.07 22.03 9.34
CA LEU A 354 -31.96 20.59 9.14
C LEU A 354 -33.32 19.91 9.37
N LEU A 355 -33.86 19.27 8.33
CA LEU A 355 -35.19 18.63 8.38
C LEU A 355 -35.10 17.15 8.74
N GLN A 356 -34.07 16.45 8.26
CA GLN A 356 -33.89 15.01 8.45
C GLN A 356 -32.47 14.68 8.91
N LYS A 357 -32.25 14.78 10.23
CA LYS A 357 -30.93 14.51 10.81
C LYS A 357 -30.46 13.06 10.67
N ASN A 358 -31.37 12.11 10.51
CA ASN A 358 -31.09 10.68 10.42
C ASN A 358 -31.39 10.08 9.04
N TYR A 359 -31.32 10.91 7.99
CA TYR A 359 -31.66 10.53 6.62
C TYR A 359 -30.94 9.26 6.12
N PHE A 360 -29.69 9.05 6.55
CA PHE A 360 -28.86 7.92 6.12
C PHE A 360 -28.81 6.75 7.12
N GLU A 361 -29.51 6.84 8.26
CA GLU A 361 -29.43 5.85 9.33
C GLU A 361 -29.96 4.47 8.89
N LYS A 362 -30.97 4.48 8.02
CA LYS A 362 -31.74 3.29 7.66
C LYS A 362 -31.93 3.20 6.15
N HIS A 363 -32.07 1.97 5.65
CA HIS A 363 -32.47 1.73 4.28
C HIS A 363 -33.85 2.36 4.04
N PRO A 364 -34.04 3.19 3.00
CA PRO A 364 -35.25 4.00 2.83
C PRO A 364 -36.51 3.15 2.62
N THR A 365 -36.41 2.04 1.89
CA THR A 365 -37.54 1.14 1.63
C THR A 365 -37.78 0.10 2.73
N SER A 366 -36.74 -0.60 3.20
CA SER A 366 -36.92 -1.69 4.19
C SER A 366 -37.00 -1.20 5.64
N GLY A 367 -36.48 0.00 5.94
CA GLY A 367 -36.36 0.52 7.30
C GLY A 367 -35.29 -0.18 8.15
N GLU A 368 -34.49 -1.07 7.55
CA GLU A 368 -33.37 -1.75 8.22
C GLU A 368 -32.28 -0.75 8.60
N LYS A 369 -31.68 -0.93 9.78
CA LYS A 369 -30.58 -0.09 10.23
C LYS A 369 -29.32 -0.38 9.42
N LEU A 370 -28.68 0.66 8.90
CA LEU A 370 -27.43 0.54 8.18
C LEU A 370 -26.28 0.84 9.15
N ASP A 371 -25.51 -0.18 9.52
CA ASP A 371 -24.21 -0.02 10.17
C ASP A 371 -23.09 -0.49 9.21
N TYR A 372 -21.85 -0.54 9.70
CA TYR A 372 -20.73 -1.01 8.88
C TYR A 372 -20.92 -2.43 8.38
N HIS A 373 -21.46 -3.33 9.22
CA HIS A 373 -21.70 -4.71 8.84
C HIS A 373 -22.79 -4.80 7.77
N ALA A 374 -23.88 -4.05 7.91
CA ALA A 374 -24.93 -3.96 6.90
C ALA A 374 -24.38 -3.39 5.57
N PHE A 375 -23.59 -2.31 5.60
CA PHE A 375 -22.95 -1.74 4.40
C PHE A 375 -22.08 -2.77 3.69
N THR A 376 -21.19 -3.44 4.42
CA THR A 376 -20.28 -4.45 3.87
C THR A 376 -21.06 -5.59 3.21
N ASN A 377 -22.12 -6.09 3.85
CA ASN A 377 -22.88 -7.23 3.34
C ASN A 377 -23.91 -6.89 2.25
N THR A 378 -24.24 -5.61 2.05
CA THR A 378 -25.22 -5.16 1.05
C THR A 378 -24.52 -4.42 -0.09
N TYR A 379 -24.30 -3.12 0.05
CA TYR A 379 -23.79 -2.23 -0.99
C TYR A 379 -22.39 -2.61 -1.48
N PHE A 380 -21.47 -2.93 -0.56
CA PHE A 380 -20.12 -3.36 -0.96
C PHE A 380 -20.15 -4.69 -1.70
N MET A 381 -20.85 -5.71 -1.16
CA MET A 381 -20.95 -7.01 -1.85
C MET A 381 -21.69 -6.93 -3.18
N GLU A 382 -22.65 -6.01 -3.36
CA GLU A 382 -23.26 -5.75 -4.68
C GLU A 382 -22.22 -5.26 -5.69
N PHE A 383 -21.43 -4.25 -5.31
CA PHE A 383 -20.33 -3.74 -6.13
C PHE A 383 -19.27 -4.82 -6.41
N TYR A 384 -18.83 -5.55 -5.38
CA TYR A 384 -17.82 -6.60 -5.47
C TYR A 384 -18.22 -7.68 -6.49
N ARG A 385 -19.48 -8.12 -6.47
CA ARG A 385 -19.98 -9.10 -7.44
C ARG A 385 -19.90 -8.58 -8.87
N LYS A 386 -20.35 -7.33 -9.12
CA LYS A 386 -20.28 -6.71 -10.45
C LYS A 386 -18.83 -6.61 -10.94
N TYR A 387 -17.91 -6.18 -10.08
CA TYR A 387 -16.49 -6.07 -10.41
C TYR A 387 -15.85 -7.44 -10.68
N ARG A 388 -16.03 -8.40 -9.77
CA ARG A 388 -15.56 -9.79 -9.91
C ARG A 388 -16.01 -10.40 -11.23
N ASP A 389 -17.30 -10.28 -11.54
CA ASP A 389 -17.89 -10.91 -12.72
C ASP A 389 -17.38 -10.27 -14.00
N ALA A 390 -17.16 -8.95 -14.02
CA ALA A 390 -16.56 -8.24 -15.16
C ALA A 390 -15.10 -8.66 -15.40
N ILE A 391 -14.26 -8.68 -14.37
CA ILE A 391 -12.87 -9.12 -14.49
C ILE A 391 -12.80 -10.58 -14.97
N ARG A 392 -13.60 -11.47 -14.39
CA ARG A 392 -13.61 -12.90 -14.74
C ARG A 392 -14.25 -13.24 -16.07
N ALA A 393 -15.03 -12.32 -16.66
CA ALA A 393 -15.45 -12.46 -18.05
C ALA A 393 -14.24 -12.49 -19.01
N ILE A 394 -13.12 -11.88 -18.60
CA ILE A 394 -11.88 -11.77 -19.36
C ILE A 394 -10.82 -12.72 -18.78
N HIS A 395 -10.34 -12.44 -17.56
CA HIS A 395 -9.35 -13.24 -16.85
C HIS A 395 -10.05 -14.34 -16.03
N LYS A 396 -10.48 -15.40 -16.71
CA LYS A 396 -11.32 -16.48 -16.15
C LYS A 396 -10.81 -17.12 -14.85
N ASP A 397 -9.50 -17.16 -14.69
CA ASP A 397 -8.80 -17.78 -13.56
C ASP A 397 -8.29 -16.77 -12.53
N ALA A 398 -8.67 -15.48 -12.64
CA ALA A 398 -8.28 -14.45 -11.69
C ALA A 398 -8.61 -14.85 -10.25
N ILE A 399 -7.57 -14.82 -9.41
CA ILE A 399 -7.73 -14.80 -7.96
C ILE A 399 -8.23 -13.40 -7.57
N MET A 400 -9.33 -13.35 -6.83
CA MET A 400 -9.99 -12.09 -6.48
C MET A 400 -9.66 -11.73 -5.05
N LEU A 401 -8.85 -10.70 -4.86
CA LEU A 401 -8.52 -10.15 -3.56
C LEU A 401 -9.67 -9.25 -3.12
N CYS A 402 -10.41 -9.69 -2.10
CA CYS A 402 -11.54 -8.96 -1.54
C CYS A 402 -11.04 -8.09 -0.39
N GLN A 403 -10.97 -6.78 -0.64
CA GLN A 403 -10.59 -5.77 0.34
C GLN A 403 -11.85 -5.10 0.89
N PRO A 404 -12.35 -5.50 2.08
CA PRO A 404 -13.43 -4.80 2.74
C PRO A 404 -12.94 -3.45 3.32
N PRO A 405 -13.86 -2.60 3.83
CA PRO A 405 -13.49 -1.38 4.54
C PRO A 405 -12.46 -1.62 5.65
N THR A 406 -11.54 -0.69 5.82
CA THR A 406 -10.38 -0.87 6.71
C THR A 406 -10.77 -0.98 8.18
N LEU A 407 -10.14 -1.93 8.88
CA LEU A 407 -10.39 -2.25 10.30
C LEU A 407 -11.84 -2.69 10.63
N GLU A 408 -12.71 -2.84 9.64
CA GLU A 408 -14.08 -3.34 9.81
C GLU A 408 -14.14 -4.87 9.69
N LEU A 409 -15.28 -5.44 10.05
CA LEU A 409 -15.50 -6.88 9.85
C LEU A 409 -15.59 -7.21 8.35
N PRO A 410 -14.99 -8.31 7.88
CA PRO A 410 -15.14 -8.78 6.51
C PRO A 410 -16.59 -9.21 6.22
N PRO A 411 -16.96 -9.34 4.92
CA PRO A 411 -18.30 -9.79 4.54
C PRO A 411 -18.58 -11.20 5.05
N SER A 412 -19.83 -11.43 5.47
CA SER A 412 -20.33 -12.69 6.04
C SER A 412 -20.81 -13.62 4.93
N ILE A 413 -19.86 -14.13 4.15
CA ILE A 413 -20.11 -14.90 2.93
C ILE A 413 -19.82 -16.39 3.06
N LYS A 414 -19.24 -16.85 4.16
CA LYS A 414 -18.91 -18.26 4.41
C LYS A 414 -20.10 -19.19 4.17
N GLY A 415 -19.90 -20.21 3.34
CA GLY A 415 -20.91 -21.19 2.95
C GLY A 415 -22.00 -20.64 2.00
N THR A 416 -21.90 -19.39 1.55
CA THR A 416 -22.80 -18.81 0.55
C THR A 416 -22.24 -19.00 -0.87
N ALA A 417 -22.96 -18.55 -1.89
CA ALA A 417 -22.47 -18.57 -3.27
C ALA A 417 -21.29 -17.62 -3.52
N ASP A 418 -21.05 -16.66 -2.62
CA ASP A 418 -19.90 -15.75 -2.69
C ASP A 418 -18.65 -16.29 -1.96
N ASP A 419 -18.76 -17.42 -1.23
CA ASP A 419 -17.63 -18.18 -0.67
C ASP A 419 -16.85 -18.86 -1.81
N ASP A 420 -16.01 -18.07 -2.45
CA ASP A 420 -15.36 -18.42 -3.72
C ASP A 420 -13.97 -19.02 -3.49
N PRO A 421 -13.68 -20.24 -3.99
CA PRO A 421 -12.39 -20.90 -3.78
C PRO A 421 -11.18 -20.17 -4.41
N LYS A 422 -11.41 -19.19 -5.30
CA LYS A 422 -10.37 -18.32 -5.88
C LYS A 422 -10.42 -16.91 -5.28
N MET A 423 -10.73 -16.80 -3.99
CA MET A 423 -10.77 -15.53 -3.25
C MET A 423 -9.59 -15.43 -2.28
N VAL A 424 -9.18 -14.19 -1.99
CA VAL A 424 -8.25 -13.86 -0.91
C VAL A 424 -8.90 -12.81 -0.03
N TYR A 425 -8.80 -12.97 1.29
CA TYR A 425 -9.11 -11.89 2.22
C TYR A 425 -7.93 -10.92 2.29
N ALA A 426 -8.17 -9.65 1.96
CA ALA A 426 -7.14 -8.63 1.80
C ALA A 426 -7.32 -7.46 2.79
N PRO A 427 -7.03 -7.63 4.09
CA PRO A 427 -7.09 -6.54 5.07
C PRO A 427 -5.88 -5.61 4.99
N HIS A 428 -6.03 -4.42 5.56
CA HIS A 428 -4.97 -3.44 5.81
C HIS A 428 -4.74 -3.25 7.32
N TYR A 429 -3.53 -2.86 7.69
CA TYR A 429 -3.19 -2.52 9.08
C TYR A 429 -2.12 -1.43 9.17
N TYR A 430 -2.38 -0.42 10.00
CA TYR A 430 -1.36 0.53 10.43
C TYR A 430 -1.42 0.71 11.95
N ASP A 431 -0.26 0.91 12.58
CA ASP A 431 -0.21 1.43 13.94
C ASP A 431 -0.63 2.91 13.94
N GLY A 432 -1.90 3.16 14.25
CA GLY A 432 -2.49 4.49 14.23
C GLY A 432 -1.78 5.51 15.11
N ILE A 433 -1.15 5.09 16.23
CA ILE A 433 -0.39 6.02 17.09
C ILE A 433 0.87 6.48 16.37
N THR A 434 1.68 5.54 15.88
CA THR A 434 2.92 5.87 15.16
C THR A 434 2.63 6.66 13.89
N LEU A 435 1.62 6.26 13.10
CA LEU A 435 1.26 6.94 11.86
C LEU A 435 0.80 8.38 12.11
N MET A 436 -0.11 8.59 13.06
CA MET A 436 -0.68 9.93 13.30
C MET A 436 0.27 10.89 14.01
N THR A 437 1.13 10.38 14.90
CA THR A 437 2.10 11.20 15.64
C THR A 437 3.45 11.33 14.95
N LYS A 438 3.72 10.48 13.95
CA LYS A 438 5.04 10.30 13.32
C LYS A 438 6.15 10.07 14.35
N LYS A 439 5.87 9.23 15.36
CA LYS A 439 6.80 8.88 16.43
C LYS A 439 6.64 7.43 16.86
N TRP A 440 7.76 6.72 16.98
CA TRP A 440 7.76 5.37 17.52
C TRP A 440 7.80 5.38 19.06
N ASN A 441 6.75 4.89 19.70
CA ASN A 441 6.67 4.81 21.15
C ASN A 441 7.03 3.41 21.66
N ARG A 442 8.23 3.27 22.25
CA ARG A 442 8.72 2.00 22.83
C ARG A 442 8.10 1.64 24.18
N THR A 443 7.45 2.60 24.84
CA THR A 443 6.98 2.44 26.22
C THR A 443 5.56 1.90 26.27
N TRP A 444 4.67 2.36 25.39
CA TRP A 444 3.30 1.90 25.37
C TRP A 444 2.64 2.05 24.00
N ASN A 445 1.63 1.22 23.74
CA ASN A 445 0.73 1.30 22.59
C ASN A 445 -0.68 0.81 22.99
N VAL A 446 -1.63 0.74 22.07
CA VAL A 446 -3.05 0.41 22.30
C VAL A 446 -3.51 -0.70 21.35
N ASP A 447 -4.28 -1.64 21.88
CA ASP A 447 -5.02 -2.63 21.08
C ASP A 447 -6.27 -1.99 20.44
N VAL A 448 -6.07 -1.32 19.30
CA VAL A 448 -7.13 -0.59 18.58
C VAL A 448 -8.22 -1.55 18.10
N MET A 449 -7.85 -2.69 17.49
CA MET A 449 -8.82 -3.70 17.06
C MET A 449 -9.65 -4.21 18.24
N GLY A 450 -9.03 -4.48 19.39
CA GLY A 450 -9.75 -4.91 20.59
C GLY A 450 -10.74 -3.88 21.11
N ILE A 451 -10.44 -2.57 20.99
CA ILE A 451 -11.41 -1.50 21.28
C ILE A 451 -12.55 -1.53 20.26
N LEU A 452 -12.24 -1.57 18.96
CA LEU A 452 -13.25 -1.57 17.89
C LEU A 452 -14.20 -2.78 17.98
N ARG A 453 -13.71 -3.93 18.45
CA ARG A 453 -14.50 -5.15 18.68
C ARG A 453 -15.13 -5.24 20.08
N GLY A 454 -15.04 -4.19 20.89
CA GLY A 454 -15.65 -4.15 22.23
C GLY A 454 -15.10 -5.17 23.23
N ARG A 455 -13.84 -5.61 23.08
CA ARG A 455 -13.21 -6.62 23.96
C ARG A 455 -12.97 -6.12 25.38
N TYR A 456 -12.95 -4.80 25.57
CA TYR A 456 -12.62 -4.15 26.82
C TYR A 456 -13.83 -3.41 27.38
N TRP A 457 -14.13 -3.63 28.67
CA TRP A 457 -15.16 -2.88 29.38
C TRP A 457 -14.81 -1.40 29.57
N HIS A 458 -13.51 -1.05 29.48
CA HIS A 458 -13.01 0.32 29.45
C HIS A 458 -11.73 0.41 28.58
N PRO A 459 -11.56 1.44 27.72
CA PRO A 459 -10.42 1.54 26.79
C PRO A 459 -9.04 1.50 27.46
N ALA A 460 -8.93 1.90 28.73
CA ALA A 460 -7.67 1.83 29.47
C ALA A 460 -7.07 0.41 29.55
N PHE A 461 -7.88 -0.65 29.47
CA PHE A 461 -7.38 -2.04 29.47
C PHE A 461 -6.80 -2.50 28.13
N ALA A 462 -6.98 -1.68 27.07
CA ALA A 462 -6.35 -1.90 25.78
C ALA A 462 -4.89 -1.43 25.73
N ILE A 463 -4.42 -0.68 26.74
CA ILE A 463 -3.05 -0.16 26.80
C ILE A 463 -2.08 -1.32 27.05
N LYS A 464 -1.03 -1.40 26.24
CA LYS A 464 0.05 -2.39 26.33
C LYS A 464 1.34 -1.66 26.67
N VAL A 465 2.04 -2.09 27.71
CA VAL A 465 3.23 -1.42 28.24
C VAL A 465 4.47 -2.29 28.02
N GLY A 466 5.50 -1.69 27.45
CA GLY A 466 6.77 -2.31 27.10
C GLY A 466 6.77 -2.88 25.68
N GLU A 467 7.91 -2.76 25.01
CA GLU A 467 8.09 -3.14 23.60
C GLU A 467 7.66 -4.58 23.29
N THR A 468 7.96 -5.54 24.17
CA THR A 468 7.49 -6.92 24.01
C THR A 468 5.95 -7.02 23.98
N ALA A 469 5.26 -6.28 24.85
CA ALA A 469 3.79 -6.28 24.87
C ALA A 469 3.20 -5.59 23.63
N ILE A 470 3.86 -4.52 23.14
CA ILE A 470 3.47 -3.82 21.90
C ILE A 470 3.59 -4.75 20.70
N ARG A 471 4.74 -5.42 20.55
CA ARG A 471 4.99 -6.37 19.45
C ARG A 471 4.00 -7.53 19.45
N ASN A 472 3.75 -8.12 20.62
CA ASN A 472 2.73 -9.16 20.76
C ASN A 472 1.32 -8.64 20.45
N CYS A 473 1.01 -7.40 20.84
CA CYS A 473 -0.26 -6.77 20.52
C CYS A 473 -0.48 -6.65 19.01
N PHE A 474 0.52 -6.16 18.27
CA PHE A 474 0.43 -6.08 16.81
C PHE A 474 0.19 -7.47 16.20
N ARG A 475 0.99 -8.47 16.60
CA ARG A 475 0.79 -9.86 16.15
C ARG A 475 -0.63 -10.36 16.42
N ASP A 476 -1.13 -10.15 17.64
CA ASP A 476 -2.44 -10.66 18.07
C ASP A 476 -3.59 -9.95 17.35
N GLN A 477 -3.43 -8.65 17.03
CA GLN A 477 -4.39 -7.91 16.18
C GLN A 477 -4.42 -8.48 14.76
N LEU A 478 -3.26 -8.71 14.14
CA LEU A 478 -3.19 -9.30 12.80
C LEU A 478 -3.71 -10.75 12.77
N ALA A 479 -3.35 -11.57 13.75
CA ALA A 479 -3.88 -12.94 13.90
C ALA A 479 -5.41 -12.93 14.07
N SER A 480 -5.95 -11.92 14.76
CA SER A 480 -7.39 -11.73 14.86
C SER A 480 -8.03 -11.35 13.53
N MET A 481 -7.41 -10.50 12.71
CA MET A 481 -7.93 -10.20 11.37
C MET A 481 -8.00 -11.47 10.53
N ARG A 482 -6.92 -12.26 10.49
CA ARG A 482 -6.91 -13.57 9.82
C ARG A 482 -8.05 -14.48 10.31
N LYS A 483 -8.26 -14.53 11.63
CA LYS A 483 -9.36 -15.30 12.23
C LYS A 483 -10.73 -14.80 11.77
N GLU A 484 -10.94 -13.48 11.70
CA GLU A 484 -12.18 -12.90 11.17
C GLU A 484 -12.41 -13.34 9.71
N GLY A 485 -11.37 -13.38 8.87
CA GLY A 485 -11.47 -13.95 7.51
C GLY A 485 -11.97 -15.40 7.52
N LEU A 486 -11.40 -16.26 8.37
CA LEU A 486 -11.82 -17.67 8.51
C LEU A 486 -13.25 -17.84 9.04
N ASP A 487 -13.65 -16.97 9.96
CA ASP A 487 -14.95 -17.04 10.63
C ASP A 487 -16.07 -16.54 9.69
N TYR A 488 -15.83 -15.48 8.90
CA TYR A 488 -16.85 -14.81 8.07
C TYR A 488 -16.78 -15.13 6.58
N MET A 489 -15.61 -15.37 6.00
CA MET A 489 -15.45 -15.53 4.54
C MET A 489 -15.23 -16.99 4.11
N GLY A 490 -14.68 -17.85 4.98
CA GLY A 490 -14.37 -19.25 4.64
C GLY A 490 -12.88 -19.56 4.75
N ASN A 491 -12.47 -20.75 4.29
CA ASN A 491 -11.06 -21.16 4.33
C ASN A 491 -10.30 -20.59 3.11
N HIS A 492 -10.01 -19.29 3.16
CA HIS A 492 -9.30 -18.56 2.11
C HIS A 492 -7.96 -18.02 2.61
N PRO A 493 -6.96 -17.83 1.72
CA PRO A 493 -5.75 -17.12 2.08
C PRO A 493 -6.06 -15.73 2.63
N CYS A 494 -5.30 -15.33 3.65
CA CYS A 494 -5.30 -13.98 4.19
C CYS A 494 -3.97 -13.31 3.83
N VAL A 495 -4.01 -12.25 3.04
CA VAL A 495 -2.83 -11.46 2.65
C VAL A 495 -2.99 -10.05 3.20
N LEU A 496 -2.06 -9.58 4.02
CA LEU A 496 -2.07 -8.20 4.50
C LEU A 496 -1.62 -7.27 3.36
N THR A 497 -2.55 -6.75 2.57
CA THR A 497 -2.22 -6.02 1.33
C THR A 497 -1.65 -4.63 1.59
N GLU A 498 -1.71 -4.15 2.83
CA GLU A 498 -1.05 -2.90 3.20
C GLU A 498 -0.71 -2.81 4.69
N PHE A 499 0.52 -2.40 4.96
CA PHE A 499 1.02 -1.96 6.27
C PHE A 499 2.33 -1.20 6.09
N GLY A 500 2.72 -0.36 7.04
CA GLY A 500 3.96 0.41 6.92
C GLY A 500 4.22 1.34 8.09
N ILE A 501 5.24 2.19 7.95
CA ILE A 501 5.63 3.21 8.93
C ILE A 501 6.00 4.52 8.23
N PRO A 502 5.82 5.68 8.89
CA PRO A 502 6.43 6.93 8.43
C PRO A 502 7.94 6.92 8.62
N TYR A 503 8.68 7.45 7.65
CA TYR A 503 10.12 7.62 7.71
C TYR A 503 10.52 9.01 8.21
N ASP A 504 9.69 10.04 8.04
CA ASP A 504 9.93 11.39 8.54
C ASP A 504 9.63 11.55 10.05
N MET A 505 9.86 10.48 10.82
CA MET A 505 9.65 10.47 12.28
C MET A 505 10.53 11.48 13.00
N ASP A 506 10.06 11.88 14.18
CA ASP A 506 10.85 12.71 15.12
C ASP A 506 11.36 14.01 14.45
N ASP A 507 10.51 14.61 13.61
CA ASP A 507 10.81 15.80 12.83
C ASP A 507 12.05 15.65 11.94
N LYS A 508 12.08 14.54 11.19
CA LYS A 508 13.13 14.19 10.23
C LYS A 508 14.50 14.03 10.90
N TYR A 509 14.53 13.48 12.12
CA TYR A 509 15.78 13.30 12.87
C TYR A 509 16.79 12.47 12.07
N ALA A 510 16.36 11.33 11.53
CA ALA A 510 17.20 10.41 10.77
C ALA A 510 17.87 11.07 9.56
N TYR A 511 17.20 12.01 8.89
CA TYR A 511 17.73 12.66 7.69
C TYR A 511 18.88 13.64 8.01
N LYS A 512 18.90 14.14 9.25
CA LYS A 512 19.91 15.07 9.75
C LYS A 512 21.12 14.35 10.36
N THR A 513 20.92 13.12 10.83
CA THR A 513 21.91 12.41 11.66
C THR A 513 22.38 11.08 11.08
N GLY A 514 21.65 10.51 10.12
CA GLY A 514 21.82 9.14 9.64
C GLY A 514 21.27 8.06 10.59
N ASP A 515 20.70 8.44 11.75
CA ASP A 515 20.19 7.49 12.76
C ASP A 515 18.71 7.15 12.52
N TYR A 516 18.48 5.99 11.92
CA TYR A 516 17.16 5.41 11.64
C TYR A 516 16.61 4.53 12.77
N SER A 517 17.15 4.60 13.99
CA SER A 517 16.80 3.67 15.08
C SER A 517 15.31 3.62 15.48
N SER A 518 14.58 4.72 15.33
CA SER A 518 13.11 4.76 15.53
C SER A 518 12.41 3.95 14.44
N GLN A 519 12.78 4.19 13.18
CA GLN A 519 12.21 3.55 12.00
C GLN A 519 12.55 2.05 11.98
N SER A 520 13.79 1.67 12.27
CA SER A 520 14.20 0.26 12.33
C SER A 520 13.44 -0.51 13.40
N ALA A 521 13.25 0.07 14.59
CA ALA A 521 12.49 -0.56 15.65
C ALA A 521 10.99 -0.70 15.31
N ALA A 522 10.39 0.35 14.74
CA ALA A 522 8.99 0.33 14.30
C ALA A 522 8.77 -0.68 13.16
N MET A 523 9.67 -0.71 12.17
CA MET A 523 9.61 -1.63 11.02
C MET A 523 9.78 -3.08 11.47
N ASP A 524 10.73 -3.35 12.37
CA ASP A 524 10.96 -4.68 12.92
C ASP A 524 9.77 -5.17 13.78
N ALA A 525 9.12 -4.27 14.53
CA ALA A 525 7.91 -4.60 15.29
C ALA A 525 6.73 -4.98 14.38
N ASN A 526 6.55 -4.27 13.25
CA ASN A 526 5.54 -4.60 12.25
C ASN A 526 5.83 -5.93 11.55
N HIS A 527 7.09 -6.17 11.17
CA HIS A 527 7.47 -7.45 10.56
C HIS A 527 7.32 -8.63 11.53
N PHE A 528 7.70 -8.47 12.80
CA PHE A 528 7.45 -9.48 13.82
C PHE A 528 5.96 -9.83 13.94
N ALA A 529 5.08 -8.84 13.81
CA ALA A 529 3.65 -9.04 13.88
C ALA A 529 3.14 -9.88 12.70
N VAL A 530 3.47 -9.51 11.46
CA VAL A 530 2.97 -10.19 10.27
C VAL A 530 3.57 -11.59 10.11
N GLU A 531 4.85 -11.77 10.42
CA GLU A 531 5.53 -13.08 10.44
C GLU A 531 4.88 -14.03 11.47
N GLY A 532 4.53 -13.49 12.65
CA GLY A 532 3.89 -14.27 13.72
C GLY A 532 2.37 -14.43 13.61
N ALA A 533 1.71 -13.78 12.64
CA ALA A 533 0.25 -13.82 12.48
C ALA A 533 -0.25 -15.00 11.62
N ALA A 534 0.66 -15.79 11.05
CA ALA A 534 0.39 -16.91 10.15
C ALA A 534 -0.45 -16.52 8.92
N MET A 535 -0.24 -15.32 8.38
CA MET A 535 -0.83 -14.88 7.12
C MET A 535 -0.13 -15.56 5.93
N GLU A 536 -0.85 -15.73 4.83
CA GLU A 536 -0.35 -16.33 3.58
C GLU A 536 0.50 -15.35 2.75
N GLY A 537 0.61 -14.11 3.22
CA GLY A 537 1.49 -13.11 2.66
C GLY A 537 1.21 -11.70 3.16
N TYR A 538 1.96 -10.76 2.61
CA TYR A 538 1.78 -9.33 2.85
C TYR A 538 2.32 -8.50 1.67
N THR A 539 1.86 -7.25 1.56
CA THR A 539 2.49 -6.23 0.73
C THR A 539 2.79 -4.97 1.55
N LEU A 540 4.08 -4.67 1.72
CA LEU A 540 4.53 -3.49 2.47
C LEU A 540 4.20 -2.20 1.71
N TRP A 541 3.69 -1.20 2.42
CA TRP A 541 3.56 0.17 1.93
C TRP A 541 4.82 0.93 2.37
N LEU A 542 5.68 1.39 1.46
CA LEU A 542 5.51 1.54 0.01
C LEU A 542 6.85 1.49 -0.73
N TYR A 543 6.84 1.28 -2.05
CA TYR A 543 7.94 1.69 -2.93
C TYR A 543 7.53 2.90 -3.78
N SER A 544 8.23 4.03 -3.66
CA SER A 544 8.09 5.20 -4.54
C SER A 544 9.44 5.54 -5.18
N ALA A 545 9.50 5.58 -6.51
CA ALA A 545 10.74 5.76 -7.27
C ALA A 545 11.31 7.18 -7.17
N THR A 546 10.46 8.16 -6.84
CA THR A 546 10.80 9.59 -6.75
C THR A 546 10.81 10.13 -5.31
N ASN A 547 10.78 9.24 -4.31
CA ASN A 547 10.79 9.65 -2.91
C ASN A 547 12.11 10.34 -2.51
N ASP A 548 12.02 11.43 -1.73
CA ASP A 548 13.16 12.20 -1.22
C ASP A 548 12.98 12.62 0.25
N HIS A 549 14.02 13.12 0.92
CA HIS A 549 13.94 13.56 2.32
C HIS A 549 13.15 14.86 2.52
N GLN A 550 12.98 15.66 1.47
CA GLN A 550 12.35 16.97 1.55
C GLN A 550 10.82 16.85 1.56
N ARG A 551 10.26 16.10 0.63
CA ARG A 551 8.83 15.98 0.33
C ARG A 551 8.29 14.57 0.56
N GLY A 552 9.16 13.60 0.85
CA GLY A 552 8.77 12.19 0.99
C GLY A 552 8.30 11.65 -0.36
N ASP A 553 7.12 11.05 -0.43
CA ASP A 553 6.58 10.42 -1.63
C ASP A 553 5.91 11.39 -2.63
N GLN A 554 6.09 12.71 -2.42
CA GLN A 554 5.48 13.81 -3.18
C GLN A 554 3.96 13.95 -3.00
N TRP A 555 3.34 13.13 -2.16
CA TRP A 555 1.90 13.07 -1.96
C TRP A 555 1.51 13.39 -0.52
N ASN A 556 0.78 14.49 -0.32
CA ASN A 556 0.23 14.93 0.97
C ASN A 556 1.24 15.05 2.15
N GLY A 557 2.53 15.17 1.86
CA GLY A 557 3.59 15.23 2.88
C GLY A 557 3.81 13.90 3.61
N GLU A 558 3.40 12.80 2.97
CA GLU A 558 3.71 11.45 3.42
C GLU A 558 5.13 11.04 3.05
N ASP A 559 5.65 10.09 3.81
CA ASP A 559 6.99 9.56 3.62
C ASP A 559 6.98 8.12 4.11
N LEU A 560 6.29 7.26 3.35
CA LEU A 560 6.09 5.84 3.69
C LEU A 560 6.97 4.90 2.84
N SER A 561 7.69 5.44 1.86
CA SER A 561 8.50 4.63 0.96
C SER A 561 9.72 4.05 1.66
N ILE A 562 10.01 2.76 1.46
CA ILE A 562 11.26 2.12 1.92
C ILE A 562 12.49 2.51 1.09
N PHE A 563 12.28 3.25 0.00
CA PHE A 563 13.32 3.78 -0.88
C PHE A 563 13.28 5.31 -0.87
N SER A 564 14.45 5.92 -0.91
CA SER A 564 14.66 7.36 -1.11
C SER A 564 15.89 7.54 -1.98
N VAL A 565 15.87 8.54 -2.86
CA VAL A 565 17.04 8.88 -3.71
C VAL A 565 18.20 9.47 -2.89
N ASP A 566 17.93 9.92 -1.66
CA ASP A 566 18.91 10.55 -0.76
C ASP A 566 19.61 9.55 0.20
N ASP A 567 19.15 8.30 0.25
CA ASP A 567 19.67 7.28 1.16
C ASP A 567 20.66 6.32 0.47
N GLN A 568 21.53 5.70 1.27
CA GLN A 568 22.46 4.67 0.81
C GLN A 568 21.82 3.28 0.81
N THR A 569 22.34 2.39 -0.03
CA THR A 569 22.01 0.96 0.02
C THR A 569 22.86 0.24 1.07
N LEU A 570 22.34 -0.84 1.67
CA LEU A 570 23.13 -1.69 2.56
C LEU A 570 24.44 -2.15 1.89
N PRO A 571 25.56 -2.19 2.63
CA PRO A 571 26.81 -2.70 2.09
C PRO A 571 26.69 -4.20 1.81
N ILE A 572 27.06 -4.61 0.59
CA ILE A 572 27.22 -6.01 0.19
C ILE A 572 28.72 -6.32 0.15
N SER A 573 29.10 -7.58 0.38
CA SER A 573 30.50 -8.02 0.31
C SER A 573 31.17 -7.58 -1.01
N SER A 574 32.37 -7.03 -0.91
CA SER A 574 33.19 -6.60 -2.05
C SER A 574 33.95 -7.75 -2.74
N VAL A 575 33.77 -8.99 -2.26
CA VAL A 575 34.38 -10.17 -2.88
C VAL A 575 33.70 -10.42 -4.24
N PRO A 576 34.47 -10.51 -5.35
CA PRO A 576 33.90 -10.80 -6.66
C PRO A 576 33.08 -12.09 -6.64
N ARG A 577 31.84 -12.01 -7.13
CA ARG A 577 30.95 -13.17 -7.31
C ARG A 577 31.58 -14.10 -8.34
N THR A 578 32.34 -15.09 -7.90
CA THR A 578 32.78 -16.17 -8.81
C THR A 578 31.60 -17.10 -9.02
N PRO A 579 31.19 -17.38 -10.27
CA PRO A 579 30.29 -18.48 -10.54
C PRO A 579 30.93 -19.76 -10.00
N ASP A 580 30.21 -20.53 -9.18
CA ASP A 580 30.67 -21.84 -8.73
C ASP A 580 30.75 -22.78 -9.94
N LEU A 581 31.89 -22.77 -10.64
CA LEU A 581 32.22 -23.67 -11.75
C LEU A 581 32.49 -25.13 -11.29
N ASN A 582 32.31 -25.41 -9.99
CA ASN A 582 32.63 -26.68 -9.35
C ASN A 582 31.40 -27.53 -8.97
N GLN A 583 30.29 -27.41 -9.70
CA GLN A 583 29.32 -28.52 -9.73
C GLN A 583 29.81 -29.60 -10.71
N SER A 584 30.02 -30.79 -10.16
CA SER A 584 30.82 -31.86 -10.72
C SER A 584 30.39 -32.36 -12.10
N THR A 585 31.41 -32.68 -12.90
CA THR A 585 31.38 -33.48 -14.12
C THR A 585 30.64 -34.81 -13.94
N SER A 586 29.40 -34.95 -14.45
CA SER A 586 28.88 -36.20 -15.01
C SER A 586 27.50 -36.05 -15.67
N SER A 587 27.42 -35.30 -16.77
CA SER A 587 26.43 -35.58 -17.82
C SER A 587 26.86 -34.88 -19.11
N LEU A 588 27.67 -35.59 -19.90
CA LEU A 588 27.96 -35.24 -21.29
C LEU A 588 26.66 -35.29 -22.11
N LEU A 589 26.53 -34.29 -23.01
CA LEU A 589 25.56 -34.15 -24.11
C LEU A 589 24.15 -33.63 -23.77
N LYS A 590 24.05 -32.30 -23.65
CA LYS A 590 23.03 -31.51 -24.36
C LYS A 590 23.67 -30.22 -24.90
N THR A 591 24.13 -30.28 -26.14
CA THR A 591 24.45 -29.12 -26.97
C THR A 591 23.16 -28.35 -27.23
N ALA A 592 22.94 -27.27 -26.48
CA ALA A 592 21.93 -26.25 -26.78
C ALA A 592 22.62 -24.89 -26.75
N THR A 593 22.85 -24.36 -27.95
CA THR A 593 23.09 -22.95 -28.33
C THR A 593 23.19 -21.96 -27.16
N THR A 594 24.43 -21.65 -26.77
CA THR A 594 24.80 -20.46 -26.02
C THR A 594 24.58 -19.21 -26.89
N GLY A 595 23.35 -18.72 -26.91
CA GLY A 595 23.10 -17.32 -27.23
C GLY A 595 23.65 -16.47 -26.08
N SER A 596 24.65 -15.65 -26.37
CA SER A 596 25.19 -14.63 -25.47
C SER A 596 24.05 -13.79 -24.89
N ARG A 597 23.65 -14.06 -23.63
CA ARG A 597 22.82 -13.15 -22.85
C ARG A 597 23.71 -11.94 -22.54
N LYS A 598 23.34 -10.77 -23.05
CA LYS A 598 23.95 -9.49 -22.63
C LYS A 598 23.83 -9.40 -21.11
N GLU A 599 24.96 -9.22 -20.42
CA GLU A 599 24.99 -8.80 -19.03
C GLU A 599 24.11 -7.54 -18.90
N VAL A 600 23.06 -7.63 -18.09
CA VAL A 600 22.23 -6.47 -17.75
C VAL A 600 23.04 -5.64 -16.74
N GLU A 601 23.22 -4.34 -17.01
CA GLU A 601 24.01 -3.41 -16.20
C GLU A 601 23.39 -3.20 -14.80
N ASP A 602 23.79 -4.06 -13.89
CA ASP A 602 23.52 -4.00 -12.44
C ASP A 602 24.19 -2.77 -11.81
N GLU A 603 23.50 -2.01 -10.95
CA GLU A 603 24.06 -0.85 -10.19
C GLU A 603 25.34 -1.18 -9.40
N THR A 604 25.60 -2.46 -9.11
CA THR A 604 26.73 -2.92 -8.29
C THR A 604 27.88 -3.56 -9.08
N SER A 605 27.75 -3.78 -10.39
CA SER A 605 28.85 -4.34 -11.21
C SER A 605 29.72 -3.23 -11.81
N VAL A 606 31.04 -3.32 -11.68
CA VAL A 606 31.95 -2.32 -12.26
C VAL A 606 32.13 -2.62 -13.76
N THR A 607 31.22 -2.12 -14.60
CA THR A 607 31.33 -2.15 -16.07
C THR A 607 31.72 -0.78 -16.61
N PRO A 608 32.28 -0.64 -17.82
CA PRO A 608 32.53 0.67 -18.44
C PRO A 608 31.26 1.52 -18.58
N GLY A 609 30.10 0.89 -18.77
CA GLY A 609 28.79 1.54 -18.78
C GLY A 609 28.38 2.04 -17.39
N ASN A 610 28.58 1.22 -16.35
CA ASN A 610 28.35 1.63 -14.96
C ASN A 610 29.34 2.70 -14.51
N LEU A 611 30.63 2.65 -14.86
CA LEU A 611 31.59 3.73 -14.56
C LEU A 611 31.22 5.03 -15.27
N LYS A 612 30.81 4.94 -16.54
CA LYS A 612 30.32 6.11 -17.27
C LYS A 612 29.02 6.62 -16.65
N ARG A 613 28.15 5.74 -16.11
CA ARG A 613 26.92 6.02 -15.34
C ARG A 613 27.15 6.37 -13.86
N THR A 614 28.32 6.16 -13.28
CA THR A 614 28.70 6.70 -11.97
C THR A 614 29.35 8.08 -12.15
N LEU A 615 29.98 8.30 -13.32
CA LEU A 615 30.47 9.60 -13.79
C LEU A 615 29.35 10.46 -14.42
N THR A 616 28.28 9.86 -14.94
CA THR A 616 27.05 10.50 -15.43
C THR A 616 25.83 10.19 -14.57
N ASN A 617 26.01 9.49 -13.45
CA ASN A 617 25.15 9.67 -12.29
C ASN A 617 25.29 11.16 -12.05
N PRO A 618 24.19 11.91 -11.94
CA PRO A 618 24.30 13.33 -11.77
C PRO A 618 25.15 13.55 -10.52
N SER A 619 26.40 13.94 -10.76
CA SER A 619 27.10 14.85 -9.88
C SER A 619 26.20 16.07 -9.85
N ILE A 620 25.20 16.07 -8.96
CA ILE A 620 24.45 17.26 -8.52
C ILE A 620 23.84 18.07 -9.70
N SER A 621 23.63 17.46 -10.87
CA SER A 621 23.17 18.20 -12.05
C SER A 621 22.43 17.32 -13.08
N SER A 622 21.13 17.16 -12.87
CA SER A 622 20.12 17.44 -13.90
C SER A 622 18.72 17.50 -13.29
N SER A 623 18.04 18.61 -13.57
CA SER A 623 16.62 18.96 -13.36
C SER A 623 16.03 19.14 -11.95
N SER A 624 16.59 18.59 -10.87
CA SER A 624 16.09 18.93 -9.52
C SER A 624 16.88 20.13 -8.96
N PRO A 625 16.24 21.24 -8.57
CA PRO A 625 16.94 22.30 -7.85
C PRO A 625 17.61 21.71 -6.60
N PRO A 626 18.84 22.14 -6.25
CA PRO A 626 19.49 21.67 -5.03
C PRO A 626 18.51 21.80 -3.86
N SER A 627 18.42 20.76 -3.02
CA SER A 627 17.55 20.79 -1.85
C SER A 627 17.79 22.12 -1.12
N PRO A 628 16.74 22.95 -0.92
CA PRO A 628 16.89 24.21 -0.23
C PRO A 628 17.33 24.01 1.22
N ASN A 629 17.37 22.76 1.71
CA ASN A 629 17.87 22.40 3.02
C ASN A 629 18.94 21.29 2.97
N PRO A 630 20.22 21.65 2.80
CA PRO A 630 21.33 20.69 2.76
C PRO A 630 21.44 19.82 4.03
N GLU A 631 20.95 20.30 5.17
CA GLU A 631 20.97 19.53 6.43
C GLU A 631 20.20 18.21 6.34
N LEU A 632 19.24 18.09 5.43
CA LEU A 632 18.45 16.86 5.24
C LEU A 632 19.17 15.78 4.43
N THR A 633 20.29 16.10 3.77
CA THR A 633 20.98 15.18 2.85
C THR A 633 22.46 14.99 3.18
N ASN A 634 22.97 15.67 4.22
CA ASN A 634 24.40 15.66 4.58
C ASN A 634 24.86 14.41 5.34
N ALA A 635 23.94 13.61 5.88
CA ALA A 635 24.23 12.40 6.65
C ALA A 635 23.36 11.23 6.16
N PRO A 636 23.60 10.73 4.92
CA PRO A 636 22.78 9.67 4.37
C PRO A 636 22.89 8.39 5.22
N GLY A 637 21.75 7.78 5.53
CA GLY A 637 21.67 6.51 6.23
C GLY A 637 21.20 5.39 5.30
N TYR A 638 20.74 4.28 5.87
CA TYR A 638 20.27 3.11 5.10
C TYR A 638 18.74 2.94 5.12
N ARG A 639 18.00 3.96 5.56
CA ARG A 639 16.54 3.94 5.57
C ARG A 639 15.92 2.73 6.28
N ALA A 640 16.51 2.30 7.39
CA ALA A 640 16.09 1.10 8.13
C ALA A 640 16.08 -0.21 7.30
N ALA A 641 16.92 -0.30 6.26
CA ALA A 641 16.98 -1.47 5.37
C ALA A 641 17.31 -2.77 6.10
N GLU A 642 18.08 -2.73 7.19
CA GLU A 642 18.33 -3.90 8.03
C GLU A 642 17.05 -4.46 8.67
N ALA A 643 15.99 -3.65 8.79
CA ALA A 643 14.72 -4.08 9.34
C ALA A 643 13.77 -4.66 8.29
N TYR A 644 13.84 -4.23 7.02
CA TYR A 644 12.96 -4.73 5.95
C TYR A 644 13.65 -5.68 4.95
N VAL A 645 14.97 -5.79 4.89
CA VAL A 645 15.70 -6.79 4.09
C VAL A 645 15.88 -8.06 4.92
N ARG A 646 14.80 -8.82 5.07
CA ARG A 646 14.70 -9.94 6.05
C ARG A 646 14.69 -11.31 5.36
N PRO A 647 15.20 -12.37 6.01
CA PRO A 647 15.05 -13.74 5.52
C PRO A 647 13.58 -14.16 5.53
N ALA A 648 13.15 -14.91 4.51
CA ALA A 648 11.78 -15.40 4.42
C ALA A 648 11.67 -16.65 3.55
N PRO A 649 10.75 -17.58 3.85
CA PRO A 649 10.39 -18.64 2.92
C PRO A 649 9.92 -18.03 1.58
N ILE A 650 10.40 -18.55 0.46
CA ILE A 650 9.87 -18.23 -0.87
C ILE A 650 8.87 -19.31 -1.26
N VAL A 651 9.31 -20.57 -1.20
CA VAL A 651 8.50 -21.76 -1.43
C VAL A 651 8.88 -22.87 -0.45
N THR A 652 7.90 -23.62 0.06
CA THR A 652 8.12 -24.73 0.99
C THR A 652 7.45 -26.03 0.51
N ASN A 653 8.12 -27.16 0.71
CA ASN A 653 7.52 -28.47 0.48
C ASN A 653 6.65 -28.85 1.68
N GLY A 654 5.44 -28.29 1.71
CA GLY A 654 4.47 -28.47 2.77
C GLY A 654 4.07 -27.16 3.47
N PRO A 655 2.94 -27.14 4.20
CA PRO A 655 2.44 -25.96 4.90
C PRO A 655 3.45 -25.36 5.86
N ILE A 656 3.47 -24.03 5.97
CA ILE A 656 4.26 -23.32 6.98
C ILE A 656 3.47 -23.38 8.29
N ILE A 657 4.10 -23.88 9.36
CA ILE A 657 3.54 -23.87 10.71
C ILE A 657 3.87 -22.54 11.39
N ASN A 658 5.13 -22.12 11.31
CA ASN A 658 5.60 -20.86 11.88
C ASN A 658 6.90 -20.43 11.20
N TYR A 659 7.13 -19.13 11.11
CA TYR A 659 8.44 -18.58 10.74
C TYR A 659 8.64 -17.23 11.42
N GLY A 660 9.89 -16.77 11.46
CA GLY A 660 10.17 -15.43 11.97
C GLY A 660 11.65 -15.11 12.00
N PHE A 661 11.94 -13.82 11.99
CA PHE A 661 13.28 -13.28 12.10
C PHE A 661 13.44 -12.44 13.37
N ASP A 662 14.36 -12.83 14.24
CA ASP A 662 14.83 -12.03 15.35
C ASP A 662 16.02 -11.20 14.88
N LEU A 663 15.73 -9.94 14.50
CA LEU A 663 16.72 -8.99 14.02
C LEU A 663 17.82 -8.72 15.05
N ARG A 664 17.48 -8.67 16.34
CA ARG A 664 18.42 -8.36 17.42
C ARG A 664 19.48 -9.44 17.59
N ASN A 665 19.06 -10.70 17.52
CA ASN A 665 19.96 -11.84 17.67
C ASN A 665 20.39 -12.45 16.33
N CYS A 666 19.98 -11.85 15.21
CA CYS A 666 20.21 -12.33 13.85
C CYS A 666 19.85 -13.82 13.69
N ASN A 667 18.68 -14.22 14.19
CA ASN A 667 18.19 -15.59 14.13
C ASN A 667 16.94 -15.71 13.26
N PHE A 668 17.01 -16.52 12.22
CA PHE A 668 15.86 -16.93 11.43
C PHE A 668 15.44 -18.34 11.80
N THR A 669 14.14 -18.55 11.99
CA THR A 669 13.57 -19.88 12.21
C THR A 669 12.40 -20.13 11.28
N LEU A 670 12.30 -21.36 10.79
CA LEU A 670 11.18 -21.86 9.98
C LEU A 670 10.78 -23.24 10.49
N GLU A 671 9.49 -23.44 10.68
CA GLU A 671 8.84 -24.71 10.98
C GLU A 671 7.77 -25.00 9.92
N ILE A 672 7.81 -26.20 9.35
CA ILE A 672 6.88 -26.65 8.30
C ILE A 672 6.32 -28.02 8.64
N ASP A 673 5.11 -28.30 8.17
CA ASP A 673 4.60 -29.68 8.05
C ASP A 673 5.06 -30.24 6.71
N GLY A 674 6.24 -30.85 6.72
CA GLY A 674 6.98 -31.22 5.53
C GLY A 674 6.32 -32.35 4.75
N LYS A 675 6.27 -32.18 3.42
CA LYS A 675 6.18 -33.29 2.45
C LYS A 675 7.59 -33.65 2.00
N SER A 676 7.80 -34.88 1.51
CA SER A 676 9.11 -35.30 0.99
C SER A 676 9.53 -34.36 -0.15
N ALA A 677 10.64 -33.63 0.05
CA ALA A 677 11.13 -32.66 -0.92
C ALA A 677 11.86 -33.38 -2.08
N PRO A 678 11.37 -33.31 -3.33
CA PRO A 678 12.06 -33.91 -4.46
C PRO A 678 13.44 -33.30 -4.69
N SER A 679 14.35 -34.03 -5.34
CA SER A 679 15.70 -33.53 -5.65
C SER A 679 15.70 -32.20 -6.39
N ASP A 680 14.72 -32.01 -7.28
CA ASP A 680 14.68 -30.87 -8.20
C ASP A 680 13.88 -29.68 -7.62
N PHE A 681 13.15 -29.90 -6.53
CA PHE A 681 12.22 -28.92 -5.96
C PHE A 681 12.43 -28.78 -4.44
N PRO A 682 13.56 -28.23 -3.97
CA PRO A 682 13.79 -27.99 -2.56
C PRO A 682 12.85 -26.91 -1.98
N THR A 683 12.72 -26.91 -0.66
CA THR A 683 12.26 -25.74 0.08
C THR A 683 13.29 -24.64 -0.10
N THR A 684 12.85 -23.43 -0.48
CA THR A 684 13.73 -22.31 -0.82
C THR A 684 13.41 -21.11 0.06
N VAL A 685 14.43 -20.54 0.67
CA VAL A 685 14.36 -19.39 1.57
C VAL A 685 15.23 -18.28 0.99
N PHE A 686 14.67 -17.06 0.88
CA PHE A 686 15.47 -15.86 0.66
C PHE A 686 16.34 -15.63 1.89
N LEU A 687 17.65 -15.54 1.71
CA LEU A 687 18.61 -15.42 2.80
C LEU A 687 19.53 -14.22 2.55
N PRO A 688 19.23 -13.03 3.09
CA PRO A 688 19.96 -11.80 2.77
C PRO A 688 21.42 -11.88 3.25
N GLU A 689 22.36 -11.68 2.33
CA GLU A 689 23.80 -11.75 2.59
C GLU A 689 24.25 -10.76 3.68
N TYR A 690 23.59 -9.61 3.78
CA TYR A 690 23.88 -8.60 4.81
C TYR A 690 23.80 -9.17 6.24
N HIS A 691 22.78 -9.99 6.51
CA HIS A 691 22.53 -10.64 7.80
C HIS A 691 23.21 -12.00 7.91
N PHE A 692 23.25 -12.75 6.80
CA PHE A 692 23.74 -14.12 6.76
C PHE A 692 24.80 -14.31 5.66
N PRO A 693 25.99 -13.71 5.79
CA PRO A 693 27.07 -14.00 4.86
C PRO A 693 27.35 -15.51 4.89
N LYS A 694 27.47 -16.16 3.72
CA LYS A 694 27.63 -17.62 3.60
C LYS A 694 28.70 -18.19 4.55
N GLU A 695 29.84 -17.52 4.65
CA GLU A 695 30.98 -17.96 5.48
C GLU A 695 30.87 -17.60 6.98
N GLN A 696 29.84 -16.82 7.36
CA GLN A 696 29.65 -16.29 8.72
C GLN A 696 28.27 -16.61 9.29
N CYS A 697 27.57 -17.58 8.73
CA CYS A 697 26.29 -18.06 9.25
C CYS A 697 26.32 -19.55 9.57
N THR A 698 25.51 -19.97 10.53
CA THR A 698 25.32 -21.38 10.90
C THR A 698 23.90 -21.80 10.56
N VAL A 699 23.77 -22.91 9.83
CA VAL A 699 22.48 -23.51 9.47
C VAL A 699 22.29 -24.82 10.25
N VAL A 700 21.16 -24.94 10.93
CA VAL A 700 20.74 -26.16 11.64
C VAL A 700 19.40 -26.61 11.06
N VAL A 701 19.36 -27.84 10.56
CA VAL A 701 18.15 -28.48 10.04
C VAL A 701 17.83 -29.74 10.82
N SER A 702 16.55 -30.02 10.98
CA SER A 702 16.03 -31.25 11.59
C SER A 702 16.36 -32.51 10.79
N SER A 703 16.36 -32.43 9.45
CA SER A 703 16.69 -33.55 8.57
C SER A 703 17.22 -33.11 7.22
N GLY A 704 17.79 -34.10 6.50
CA GLY A 704 18.19 -33.98 5.11
C GLY A 704 19.43 -33.12 4.89
N LYS A 705 19.48 -32.39 3.77
CA LYS A 705 20.65 -31.58 3.37
C LYS A 705 20.22 -30.16 3.01
N TRP A 706 21.15 -29.22 3.11
CA TRP A 706 20.95 -27.83 2.74
C TRP A 706 22.15 -27.30 1.95
N GLU A 707 21.92 -26.24 1.18
CA GLU A 707 22.98 -25.44 0.57
C GLU A 707 22.64 -23.95 0.59
N ILE A 708 23.66 -23.10 0.65
CA ILE A 708 23.57 -21.65 0.43
C ILE A 708 24.30 -21.34 -0.87
N SER A 709 23.59 -20.69 -1.78
CA SER A 709 24.07 -20.35 -3.11
C SER A 709 23.52 -18.99 -3.54
N THR A 710 24.26 -18.32 -4.43
CA THR A 710 23.83 -17.08 -5.07
C THR A 710 23.62 -17.36 -6.55
N ASP A 711 22.40 -17.14 -7.04
CA ASP A 711 22.04 -17.33 -8.44
C ASP A 711 21.40 -16.07 -9.02
N ASP A 712 21.42 -15.97 -10.36
CA ASP A 712 20.84 -14.90 -11.16
C ASP A 712 19.61 -15.36 -11.95
N ASP A 713 18.96 -16.44 -11.51
CA ASP A 713 17.82 -17.10 -12.17
C ASP A 713 16.69 -16.11 -12.53
N GLU A 714 16.55 -15.04 -11.74
CA GLU A 714 15.53 -14.00 -11.85
C GLU A 714 16.12 -12.63 -12.18
N ARG A 715 17.20 -12.59 -12.98
CA ARG A 715 17.93 -11.38 -13.42
C ARG A 715 18.52 -10.50 -12.31
N SER A 716 18.53 -10.98 -11.08
CA SER A 716 19.21 -10.35 -9.96
C SER A 716 19.95 -11.43 -9.17
N TRP A 717 21.19 -11.14 -8.80
CA TRP A 717 21.99 -12.00 -7.94
C TRP A 717 21.41 -12.01 -6.52
N ILE A 718 20.84 -13.13 -6.11
CA ILE A 718 20.18 -13.28 -4.82
C ILE A 718 20.75 -14.50 -4.11
N GLN A 719 21.14 -14.33 -2.84
CA GLN A 719 21.52 -15.44 -1.98
C GLN A 719 20.26 -16.17 -1.47
N LYS A 720 20.22 -17.48 -1.68
CA LYS A 720 19.12 -18.36 -1.28
C LYS A 720 19.66 -19.53 -0.47
N LEU A 721 18.84 -20.01 0.47
CA LEU A 721 19.05 -21.29 1.13
C LEU A 721 18.08 -22.31 0.53
N ARG A 722 18.61 -23.41 0.01
CA ARG A 722 17.84 -24.55 -0.50
C ARG A 722 17.94 -25.71 0.49
N TRP A 723 16.79 -26.30 0.84
CA TRP A 723 16.68 -27.35 1.85
C TRP A 723 15.85 -28.53 1.35
N TRP A 724 16.45 -29.71 1.37
CA TRP A 724 15.80 -30.98 1.08
C TRP A 724 15.60 -31.73 2.38
N HIS A 725 14.35 -31.98 2.75
CA HIS A 725 13.96 -32.58 4.03
C HIS A 725 12.99 -33.75 3.84
N GLY A 726 12.81 -34.52 4.92
CA GLY A 726 11.82 -35.59 5.00
C GLY A 726 10.40 -35.09 5.27
N GLU A 727 9.49 -36.04 5.46
CA GLU A 727 8.08 -35.80 5.80
C GLU A 727 7.86 -35.45 7.28
N GLY A 728 6.69 -34.90 7.60
CA GLY A 728 6.25 -34.53 8.94
C GLY A 728 6.86 -33.22 9.43
N LYS A 729 6.77 -32.95 10.73
CA LYS A 729 7.28 -31.70 11.31
C LYS A 729 8.79 -31.54 11.10
N GLN A 730 9.18 -30.52 10.34
CA GLN A 730 10.58 -30.18 10.06
C GLN A 730 10.89 -28.76 10.54
N THR A 731 12.11 -28.56 11.04
CA THR A 731 12.65 -27.26 11.47
C THR A 731 13.94 -26.89 10.75
N LEU A 732 14.10 -25.59 10.49
CA LEU A 732 15.28 -24.91 9.98
C LEU A 732 15.57 -23.72 10.92
N LYS A 733 16.83 -23.58 11.34
CA LYS A 733 17.33 -22.39 12.04
C LYS A 733 18.59 -21.90 11.36
N VAL A 734 18.66 -20.60 11.09
CA VAL A 734 19.88 -19.93 10.61
C VAL A 734 20.27 -18.85 11.62
N THR A 735 21.51 -18.91 12.08
CA THR A 735 22.10 -17.88 12.95
C THR A 735 23.14 -17.12 12.14
N GLY A 736 22.94 -15.81 12.00
CA GLY A 736 23.78 -14.92 11.21
C GLY A 736 24.70 -14.05 12.05
N LEU A 737 25.21 -12.99 11.43
CA LEU A 737 26.10 -12.04 12.06
C LEU A 737 25.30 -11.02 12.88
N ILE A 738 25.58 -10.94 14.19
CA ILE A 738 25.02 -9.90 15.05
C ILE A 738 25.78 -8.62 14.78
N ARG A 739 25.11 -7.66 14.14
CA ARG A 739 25.65 -6.32 13.89
C ARG A 739 25.16 -5.36 14.98
N PRO A 740 26.00 -4.41 15.43
CA PRO A 740 25.52 -3.33 16.28
C PRO A 740 24.41 -2.56 15.54
N HIS A 741 23.23 -2.44 16.15
CA HIS A 741 22.13 -1.68 15.57
C HIS A 741 22.53 -0.21 15.41
N ASN A 742 22.21 0.37 14.25
CA ASN A 742 22.35 1.80 13.97
C ASN A 742 23.81 2.32 14.02
N ALA A 743 24.77 1.54 13.52
CA ALA A 743 26.14 2.03 13.34
C ALA A 743 26.15 3.24 12.39
N LEU A 744 26.54 4.41 12.93
CA LEU A 744 26.63 5.68 12.17
C LEU A 744 27.54 5.51 10.95
N THR A 745 27.21 6.20 9.86
CA THR A 745 28.02 6.28 8.64
C THR A 745 29.46 6.69 9.00
N GLY A 746 30.43 5.84 8.62
CA GLY A 746 31.86 5.95 9.00
C GLY A 746 32.32 4.85 9.97
N THR A 747 31.47 4.39 10.88
CA THR A 747 31.83 3.29 11.80
C THR A 747 31.69 1.91 11.17
N ALA A 748 30.95 1.76 10.07
CA ALA A 748 30.84 0.50 9.33
C ALA A 748 32.11 0.19 8.51
N GLU A 749 32.76 1.21 7.93
CA GLU A 749 34.07 1.06 7.29
C GLU A 749 35.17 0.84 8.35
N GLU A 750 35.12 1.54 9.48
CA GLU A 750 36.01 1.28 10.63
C GLU A 750 35.76 -0.08 11.26
N ALA A 751 34.51 -0.57 11.32
CA ALA A 751 34.16 -1.91 11.78
C ALA A 751 34.65 -2.96 10.78
N GLY A 752 34.50 -2.75 9.47
CA GLY A 752 35.08 -3.62 8.45
C GLY A 752 36.62 -3.64 8.50
N TYR A 753 37.24 -2.50 8.81
CA TYR A 753 38.70 -2.37 9.00
C TYR A 753 39.17 -3.03 10.32
N LEU A 754 38.43 -2.85 11.42
CA LEU A 754 38.67 -3.52 12.70
C LEU A 754 38.43 -5.04 12.60
N GLU A 755 37.43 -5.49 11.84
CA GLU A 755 37.15 -6.89 11.54
C GLU A 755 38.28 -7.51 10.69
N GLN A 756 38.81 -6.80 9.68
CA GLN A 756 40.01 -7.20 8.96
C GLN A 756 41.25 -7.25 9.87
N CYS A 757 41.41 -6.30 10.78
CA CYS A 757 42.51 -6.30 11.75
C CYS A 757 42.38 -7.45 12.77
N GLN A 758 41.17 -7.78 13.22
CA GLN A 758 40.92 -8.90 14.14
C GLN A 758 41.15 -10.26 13.47
N GLN A 759 40.77 -10.42 12.20
CA GLN A 759 41.09 -11.62 11.41
C GLN A 759 42.60 -11.76 11.14
N SER A 760 43.33 -10.65 11.02
CA SER A 760 44.77 -10.66 10.74
C SER A 760 45.63 -10.89 12.00
N TYR A 761 45.12 -10.56 13.20
CA TYR A 761 45.93 -10.55 14.44
C TYR A 761 45.42 -11.41 15.60
N GLY A 762 44.35 -12.21 15.44
CA GLY A 762 44.00 -13.26 16.40
C GLY A 762 43.90 -12.81 17.87
N PHE A 763 43.33 -11.63 18.12
CA PHE A 763 43.22 -11.08 19.47
C PHE A 763 41.83 -11.39 20.08
N ASP A 764 41.82 -12.23 21.11
CA ASP A 764 40.63 -12.60 21.89
C ASP A 764 40.41 -11.55 23.01
N ALA A 765 39.50 -10.60 22.79
CA ALA A 765 39.15 -9.58 23.79
C ALA A 765 38.03 -10.08 24.72
N LYS A 766 38.29 -11.16 25.45
CA LYS A 766 37.49 -11.57 26.63
C LYS A 766 38.39 -11.72 27.85
N SER A 767 38.90 -10.61 28.36
CA SER A 767 39.36 -10.48 29.75
C SER A 767 39.89 -9.07 29.98
N CYS A 768 39.07 -8.19 30.56
CA CYS A 768 39.56 -7.10 31.40
C CYS A 768 38.39 -6.54 32.23
N SER A 769 38.04 -7.27 33.29
CA SER A 769 37.58 -6.63 34.53
C SER A 769 38.82 -6.16 35.29
N VAL A 770 38.85 -4.93 35.81
CA VAL A 770 39.23 -4.58 37.20
C VAL A 770 39.09 -3.06 37.41
N MET A 771 38.34 -2.75 38.49
CA MET A 771 38.16 -1.52 39.29
C MET A 771 37.50 -0.28 38.68
#